data_AF-A0A151JF17-F1
#
_entry.id   AF-A0A151JF17-F1
#
_cell.length_a   1.000
_cell.length_b   1.000
_cell.length_c   1.000
_cell.angle_alpha   90.00
_cell.angle_beta   90.00
_cell.angle_gamma   90.00
#
_symmetry.space_group_name_H-M   'P 1'
#
loop_
_entity.id
_entity.type
_entity.pdbx_description
1 polymer ?
#
loop_
_entity_poly.entity_id
_entity_poly.type
_entity_poly.pdbx_seq_one_letter_code
_entity_poly.pdbx_strand_id
1 'polypeptide(L)'
;MREWDKHVNVLYLQDPRNDGVGHFAWIKDLSRLVSMQLTGKKNKKYFCDREAYRTATRCHICDKPFASDDTLVRDHCHLTGRYRGPAHSNCNLNYKNSMYIPVVFHNLSGYDAHFIIKEIATAYDGNVDVLPITKEKYISFTKHIDSTKDKNENHFQKNCVKLRFIDSFKFLSTNLEKLASYIDKDKLKIVRSEFTTLSDEEFELLTRKGVFPYEYVDCVDKLNERCLLPRESFYSSLTDDTVSESDYAHAVNVWQRFSIRTLGEYSDLYLKTDVLLLADIFENFRNSCVASYGLDPAHYYTLPGFTWDAMLKHTRVRFELLTDIDMVMFIERGIRGGLSQCSGRYAQANNKYMRSYDSSKPSSYLMYYDVNNLYGWAMCQPLPYAEFRWVEDAANFDVSAIAPDSPTGYILEVDLEYPQRLHDRHTDLPFCPTRDKPPGKREDKLLATLYDKQRYVIHYRNLQQCTRHGLCVTKIHRVLQFAQSPWLHDYIELNTKFRTLAKNEFEKNLYKLMNNAVLGKTMENVRNHVDVKLLTKWDGRYGAEAMIAKPNFHSRSVFAENLIAVELHYPVDNAYGMPLANKKVPGLMKDENNGMIMTEFVGLRAKMYAVRVDGKKDTKKAKGVKSNVVARTITLERGV
;
A
#
# COMPACT_ATOMS: atom_id res chain seq x y z
N MET A 1 23.30 9.69 -28.69
CA MET A 1 24.44 10.34 -28.02
C MET A 1 23.98 10.78 -26.65
N ARG A 2 24.56 10.25 -25.57
CA ARG A 2 24.25 10.68 -24.19
C ARG A 2 25.32 11.69 -23.80
N GLU A 3 24.95 12.95 -23.63
CA GLU A 3 25.79 13.92 -22.93
C GLU A 3 25.88 13.49 -21.47
N TRP A 4 27.10 13.21 -21.01
CA TRP A 4 27.39 13.10 -19.59
C TRP A 4 27.86 14.47 -19.14
N ASP A 5 27.16 15.11 -18.20
CA ASP A 5 27.73 16.18 -17.37
C ASP A 5 28.84 15.59 -16.49
N LYS A 6 30.03 15.39 -17.08
CA LYS A 6 31.25 15.08 -16.33
C LYS A 6 31.87 16.40 -15.92
N HIS A 7 31.55 16.87 -14.72
CA HIS A 7 32.35 17.89 -14.05
C HIS A 7 33.75 17.31 -13.82
N VAL A 8 34.77 17.84 -14.52
CA VAL A 8 36.16 17.40 -14.39
C VAL A 8 36.93 18.42 -13.55
N ASN A 9 37.51 17.98 -12.43
CA ASN A 9 38.39 18.82 -11.63
C ASN A 9 39.81 18.77 -12.22
N VAL A 10 40.34 19.92 -12.63
CA VAL A 10 41.66 20.05 -13.24
C VAL A 10 42.47 21.06 -12.42
N LEU A 11 43.70 20.71 -12.06
CA LEU A 11 44.64 21.61 -11.39
C LEU A 11 45.62 22.16 -12.42
N TYR A 12 45.70 23.48 -12.50
CA TYR A 12 46.69 24.19 -13.30
C TYR A 12 47.97 24.37 -12.47
N LEU A 13 49.08 23.85 -12.97
CA LEU A 13 50.41 23.98 -12.35
C LEU A 13 51.27 24.83 -13.27
N GLN A 14 51.64 26.01 -12.78
CA GLN A 14 52.52 26.93 -13.49
C GLN A 14 53.98 26.58 -13.15
N ASP A 15 54.84 26.40 -14.15
CA ASP A 15 56.26 26.14 -13.92
C ASP A 15 56.91 27.43 -13.38
N PRO A 16 57.45 27.44 -12.15
CA PRO A 16 58.02 28.65 -11.55
C PRO A 16 59.28 29.17 -12.26
N ARG A 17 59.75 28.52 -13.33
CA ARG A 17 60.92 28.94 -14.11
C ARG A 17 60.61 29.41 -15.53
N ASN A 18 59.34 29.38 -15.98
CA ASN A 18 58.99 29.82 -17.32
C ASN A 18 57.53 30.30 -17.39
N ASP A 19 57.33 31.62 -17.47
CA ASP A 19 56.02 32.29 -17.37
C ASP A 19 55.03 31.96 -18.52
N GLY A 20 55.43 31.12 -19.49
CA GLY A 20 54.63 30.78 -20.67
C GLY A 20 54.11 29.35 -20.77
N VAL A 21 54.52 28.41 -19.89
CA VAL A 21 54.11 26.99 -20.01
C VAL A 21 53.54 26.48 -18.69
N GLY A 22 52.23 26.21 -18.68
CA GLY A 22 51.55 25.58 -17.55
C GLY A 22 50.99 24.21 -17.93
N HIS A 23 51.01 23.28 -16.98
CA HIS A 23 50.49 21.92 -17.16
C HIS A 23 49.13 21.77 -16.47
N PHE A 24 48.23 21.03 -17.10
CA PHE A 24 46.94 20.64 -16.52
C PHE A 24 47.03 19.21 -16.00
N ALA A 25 46.80 19.03 -14.70
CA ALA A 25 46.72 17.72 -14.06
C ALA A 25 45.28 17.36 -13.73
N TRP A 26 44.81 16.21 -14.21
CA TRP A 26 43.48 15.71 -13.88
C TRP A 26 43.45 15.15 -12.45
N ILE A 27 42.53 15.64 -11.63
CA ILE A 27 42.36 15.15 -10.25
C ILE A 27 41.16 14.22 -10.19
N LYS A 28 41.45 12.92 -10.06
CA LYS A 28 40.46 11.86 -9.94
C LYS A 28 39.69 11.89 -8.61
N ASP A 29 40.34 12.33 -7.54
CA ASP A 29 39.73 12.43 -6.20
C ASP A 29 40.28 13.62 -5.41
N LEU A 30 39.68 14.79 -5.65
CA LEU A 30 40.07 16.07 -5.03
C LEU A 30 39.93 16.02 -3.51
N SER A 31 38.98 15.22 -3.00
CA SER A 31 38.74 15.08 -1.57
C SER A 31 39.93 14.46 -0.84
N ARG A 32 40.59 13.46 -1.45
CA ARG A 32 41.73 12.75 -0.86
C ARG A 32 43.01 13.58 -0.86
N LEU A 33 43.30 14.28 -1.97
CA LEU A 33 44.47 15.15 -2.10
C LEU A 33 44.43 16.31 -1.08
N VAL A 34 43.24 16.89 -0.92
CA VAL A 34 43.00 18.04 -0.05
C VAL A 34 42.92 17.61 1.43
N SER A 35 42.40 16.42 1.73
CA SER A 35 42.39 15.86 3.08
C SER A 35 43.81 15.67 3.64
N MET A 36 44.73 15.17 2.81
CA MET A 36 46.10 14.85 3.23
C MET A 36 46.96 16.09 3.55
N GLN A 37 46.65 17.25 2.97
CA GLN A 37 47.35 18.51 3.28
C GLN A 37 46.71 19.32 4.42
N LEU A 38 45.53 18.93 4.93
CA LEU A 38 44.72 19.75 5.84
C LEU A 38 44.38 19.13 7.19
N THR A 39 44.72 17.85 7.42
CA THR A 39 44.59 17.17 8.71
C THR A 39 45.32 17.86 9.86
N GLY A 40 46.17 18.87 9.60
CA GLY A 40 46.84 19.68 10.62
C GLY A 40 46.00 20.82 11.25
N LYS A 41 44.88 21.27 10.65
CA LYS A 41 44.13 22.45 11.16
C LYS A 41 42.62 22.23 11.10
N LYS A 42 42.00 21.98 12.26
CA LYS A 42 40.58 21.63 12.51
C LYS A 42 39.52 22.67 12.05
N ASN A 43 39.51 23.08 10.79
CA ASN A 43 38.53 24.05 10.25
C ASN A 43 37.46 23.37 9.38
N LYS A 44 36.17 23.74 9.55
CA LYS A 44 35.07 23.37 8.64
C LYS A 44 35.24 24.08 7.28
N LYS A 45 35.04 23.38 6.16
CA LYS A 45 35.12 23.95 4.80
C LYS A 45 33.75 24.19 4.17
N TYR A 46 33.64 25.28 3.41
CA TYR A 46 32.54 25.62 2.49
C TYR A 46 33.06 25.52 1.05
N PHE A 47 32.33 24.84 0.17
CA PHE A 47 32.59 24.84 -1.28
C PHE A 47 31.86 26.04 -1.91
N CYS A 48 32.52 26.74 -2.85
CA CYS A 48 31.98 27.94 -3.48
C CYS A 48 31.14 27.58 -4.71
N ASP A 49 29.90 27.13 -4.52
CA ASP A 49 28.95 26.81 -5.60
C ASP A 49 28.27 28.07 -6.20
N ARG A 50 29.00 29.19 -6.22
CA ARG A 50 28.46 30.53 -6.51
C ARG A 50 27.99 30.69 -7.96
N GLU A 51 28.62 29.99 -8.89
CA GLU A 51 28.31 30.07 -10.32
C GLU A 51 27.04 29.28 -10.65
N ALA A 52 26.94 28.03 -10.18
CA ALA A 52 25.73 27.20 -10.30
C ALA A 52 24.50 27.83 -9.63
N TYR A 53 24.68 28.58 -8.54
CA TYR A 53 23.60 29.34 -7.90
C TYR A 53 23.17 30.57 -8.73
N ARG A 54 24.11 31.27 -9.37
CA ARG A 54 23.82 32.51 -10.14
C ARG A 54 23.21 32.25 -11.51
N THR A 55 23.55 31.13 -12.14
CA THR A 55 23.00 30.73 -13.45
C THR A 55 21.73 29.90 -13.33
N ALA A 56 21.29 29.61 -12.10
CA ALA A 56 20.13 28.78 -11.86
C ALA A 56 18.85 29.43 -12.37
N THR A 57 18.17 28.74 -13.28
CA THR A 57 16.88 29.18 -13.82
C THR A 57 15.68 28.55 -13.10
N ARG A 58 15.91 27.55 -12.24
CA ARG A 58 14.86 26.75 -11.60
C ARG A 58 15.16 26.45 -10.14
N CYS A 59 14.12 26.44 -9.32
CA CYS A 59 14.18 26.00 -7.93
C CYS A 59 14.31 24.48 -7.85
N HIS A 60 15.32 23.98 -7.13
CA HIS A 60 15.54 22.53 -6.98
C HIS A 60 14.50 21.82 -6.08
N ILE A 61 13.69 22.58 -5.32
CA ILE A 61 12.67 22.02 -4.41
C ILE A 61 11.35 21.77 -5.13
N CYS A 62 10.87 22.75 -5.91
CA CYS A 62 9.56 22.70 -6.56
C CYS A 62 9.63 22.57 -8.08
N ASP A 63 10.84 22.54 -8.64
CA ASP A 63 11.13 22.47 -10.06
C ASP A 63 10.46 23.57 -10.89
N LYS A 64 10.06 24.69 -10.29
CA LYS A 64 9.51 25.84 -11.03
C LYS A 64 10.62 26.80 -11.44
N PRO A 65 10.48 27.48 -12.59
CA PRO A 65 11.40 28.55 -12.96
C PRO A 65 11.31 29.70 -11.96
N PHE A 66 12.43 30.39 -11.75
CA PHE A 66 12.44 31.64 -10.97
C PHE A 66 11.84 32.77 -11.80
N ALA A 67 10.85 33.46 -11.24
CA ALA A 67 10.35 34.72 -11.77
C ALA A 67 11.28 35.88 -11.38
N SER A 68 11.14 37.03 -12.04
CA SER A 68 11.98 38.21 -11.80
C SER A 68 11.83 38.80 -10.38
N ASP A 69 10.71 38.54 -9.72
CA ASP A 69 10.35 38.98 -8.37
C ASP A 69 10.67 37.93 -7.29
N ASP A 70 11.09 36.72 -7.68
CA ASP A 70 11.42 35.66 -6.72
C ASP A 70 12.71 35.95 -5.94
N THR A 71 12.65 35.78 -4.62
CA THR A 71 13.86 35.82 -3.79
C THR A 71 14.58 34.48 -3.83
N LEU A 72 15.73 34.47 -4.49
CA LEU A 72 16.60 33.29 -4.60
C LEU A 72 17.38 33.05 -3.30
N VAL A 73 17.36 31.84 -2.76
CA VAL A 73 18.10 31.44 -1.55
C VAL A 73 18.86 30.13 -1.75
N ARG A 74 19.88 29.89 -0.92
CA ARG A 74 20.69 28.67 -0.94
C ARG A 74 20.18 27.68 0.10
N ASP A 75 19.65 26.54 -0.35
CA ASP A 75 19.31 25.44 0.55
C ASP A 75 20.54 24.60 0.88
N HIS A 76 20.65 24.18 2.13
CA HIS A 76 21.70 23.32 2.62
C HIS A 76 21.11 22.21 3.47
N CYS A 77 21.70 21.03 3.41
CA CYS A 77 21.36 19.97 4.34
C CYS A 77 21.78 20.36 5.77
N HIS A 78 20.82 20.53 6.67
CA HIS A 78 21.11 20.92 8.06
C HIS A 78 21.91 19.84 8.84
N LEU A 79 21.91 18.59 8.38
CA LEU A 79 22.69 17.50 8.98
C LEU A 79 24.14 17.46 8.48
N THR A 80 24.35 17.58 7.17
CA THR A 80 25.68 17.39 6.56
C THR A 80 26.37 18.69 6.16
N GLY A 81 25.65 19.82 6.20
CA GLY A 81 26.10 21.12 5.70
C GLY A 81 26.23 21.21 4.18
N ARG A 82 25.93 20.14 3.43
CA ARG A 82 26.09 20.10 1.97
C ARG A 82 25.06 21.02 1.31
N TYR A 83 25.52 21.87 0.39
CA TYR A 83 24.65 22.63 -0.49
C TYR A 83 23.79 21.68 -1.32
N ARG A 84 22.47 21.91 -1.32
CA ARG A 84 21.51 21.08 -2.07
C ARG A 84 21.13 21.74 -3.39
N GLY A 85 20.96 23.06 -3.38
CA GLY A 85 20.66 23.80 -4.57
C GLY A 85 20.02 25.17 -4.33
N PRO A 86 19.76 25.90 -5.43
CA PRO A 86 19.05 27.16 -5.41
C PRO A 86 17.55 26.90 -5.18
N ALA A 87 16.91 27.69 -4.32
CA ALA A 87 15.50 27.55 -3.99
C ALA A 87 14.79 28.90 -3.90
N HIS A 88 13.46 28.91 -4.07
CA HIS A 88 12.66 30.05 -3.64
C HIS A 88 12.77 30.20 -2.13
N SER A 89 12.84 31.43 -1.63
CA SER A 89 12.82 31.72 -0.19
C SER A 89 11.68 30.98 0.53
N ASN A 90 10.46 31.05 -0.02
CA ASN A 90 9.31 30.37 0.55
C ASN A 90 9.41 28.83 0.46
N CYS A 91 9.96 28.27 -0.64
CA CYS A 91 10.19 26.83 -0.74
C CYS A 91 11.18 26.33 0.31
N ASN A 92 12.26 27.09 0.52
CA ASN A 92 13.30 26.77 1.50
C ASN A 92 12.74 26.81 2.93
N LEU A 93 11.98 27.84 3.29
CA LEU A 93 11.35 27.96 4.60
C LEU A 93 10.36 26.83 4.89
N ASN A 94 9.63 26.37 3.87
CA ASN A 94 8.68 25.27 3.99
C ASN A 94 9.34 23.88 3.84
N TYR A 95 10.63 23.81 3.53
CA TYR A 95 11.33 22.55 3.33
C TYR A 95 11.52 21.83 4.65
N LYS A 96 10.82 20.70 4.83
CA LYS A 96 10.91 19.91 6.06
C LYS A 96 11.93 18.80 5.89
N ASN A 97 12.96 18.82 6.74
CA ASN A 97 13.90 17.71 6.82
C ASN A 97 13.21 16.49 7.46
N SER A 98 13.38 15.33 6.82
CA SER A 98 12.96 14.05 7.35
C SER A 98 14.04 13.50 8.29
N MET A 99 13.72 13.35 9.58
CA MET A 99 14.60 12.76 10.60
C MET A 99 14.23 11.30 10.92
N TYR A 100 13.59 10.58 10.00
CA TYR A 100 13.30 9.16 10.20
C TYR A 100 14.25 8.25 9.42
N ILE A 101 14.68 7.18 10.09
CA ILE A 101 15.41 6.06 9.51
C ILE A 101 14.38 4.96 9.23
N PRO A 102 14.13 4.60 7.96
CA PRO A 102 13.24 3.50 7.62
C PRO A 102 13.90 2.16 8.00
N VAL A 103 13.17 1.33 8.74
CA VAL A 103 13.52 -0.04 9.07
C VAL A 103 12.56 -0.95 8.32
N VAL A 104 13.08 -1.72 7.38
CA VAL A 104 12.25 -2.47 6.42
C VAL A 104 12.13 -3.92 6.86
N PHE A 105 10.90 -4.39 6.97
CA PHE A 105 10.56 -5.79 7.18
C PHE A 105 9.73 -6.29 6.01
N HIS A 106 9.74 -7.60 5.76
CA HIS A 106 8.86 -8.22 4.77
C HIS A 106 7.71 -8.92 5.48
N ASN A 107 6.49 -8.39 5.31
CA ASN A 107 5.26 -8.85 5.96
C ASN A 107 5.18 -8.57 7.48
N LEU A 108 5.72 -7.41 7.88
CA LEU A 108 5.71 -6.92 9.27
C LEU A 108 4.30 -6.92 9.89
N SER A 109 3.30 -6.45 9.15
CA SER A 109 1.92 -6.36 9.63
C SER A 109 1.30 -7.73 9.90
N GLY A 110 1.84 -8.81 9.31
CA GLY A 110 1.28 -10.15 9.43
C GLY A 110 1.72 -10.87 10.69
N TYR A 111 3.01 -10.80 11.01
CA TYR A 111 3.64 -11.67 12.01
C TYR A 111 4.37 -10.89 13.11
N ASP A 112 5.31 -10.02 12.77
CA ASP A 112 6.35 -9.62 13.73
C ASP A 112 6.04 -8.36 14.55
N ALA A 113 5.13 -7.50 14.07
CA ALA A 113 4.93 -6.18 14.66
C ALA A 113 4.63 -6.21 16.16
N HIS A 114 3.80 -7.15 16.62
CA HIS A 114 3.35 -7.21 18.01
C HIS A 114 4.47 -7.60 19.00
N PHE A 115 5.34 -8.53 18.62
CA PHE A 115 6.51 -8.90 19.42
C PHE A 115 7.53 -7.77 19.48
N ILE A 116 7.84 -7.17 18.32
CA ILE A 116 8.84 -6.10 18.22
C ILE A 116 8.39 -4.86 19.00
N ILE A 117 7.12 -4.46 18.87
CA ILE A 117 6.59 -3.29 19.58
C ILE A 117 6.70 -3.46 21.09
N LYS A 118 6.43 -4.67 21.62
CA LYS A 118 6.47 -4.92 23.06
C LYS A 118 7.85 -4.60 23.65
N GLU A 119 8.91 -5.04 22.98
CA GLU A 119 10.28 -4.83 23.42
C GLU A 119 10.79 -3.41 23.10
N ILE A 120 10.51 -2.89 21.90
CA ILE A 120 10.98 -1.55 21.49
C ILE A 120 10.28 -0.43 22.28
N ALA A 121 9.04 -0.65 22.72
CA ALA A 121 8.33 0.32 23.54
C ALA A 121 9.06 0.57 24.87
N THR A 122 9.70 -0.45 25.45
CA THR A 122 10.34 -0.41 26.77
C THR A 122 11.87 -0.32 26.72
N ALA A 123 12.51 -0.74 25.62
CA ALA A 123 13.98 -0.83 25.52
C ALA A 123 14.70 0.52 25.66
N TYR A 124 14.08 1.63 25.26
CA TYR A 124 14.63 2.98 25.41
C TYR A 124 13.54 4.04 25.43
N ASP A 125 13.83 5.19 26.04
CA ASP A 125 12.87 6.28 26.20
C ASP A 125 12.38 6.85 24.86
N GLY A 126 11.07 7.08 24.81
CA GLY A 126 10.40 7.79 23.72
C GLY A 126 9.10 7.14 23.28
N ASN A 127 8.24 7.95 22.67
CA ASN A 127 6.89 7.52 22.27
C ASN A 127 6.92 6.55 21.08
N VAL A 128 5.88 5.73 20.96
CA VAL A 128 5.61 4.88 19.79
C VAL A 128 4.33 5.37 19.13
N ASP A 129 4.46 5.90 17.91
CA ASP A 129 3.31 6.21 17.07
C ASP A 129 2.96 4.96 16.24
N VAL A 130 1.67 4.66 16.09
CA VAL A 130 1.21 3.51 15.30
C VAL A 130 0.24 3.95 14.21
N LEU A 131 0.26 3.23 13.09
CA LEU A 131 -0.77 3.26 12.06
C LEU A 131 -1.56 1.94 12.13
N PRO A 132 -2.63 1.89 12.93
CA PRO A 132 -3.33 0.65 13.23
C PRO A 132 -4.33 0.25 12.14
N ILE A 133 -4.49 -1.06 11.96
CA ILE A 133 -5.64 -1.69 11.30
C ILE A 133 -6.63 -2.15 12.38
N THR A 134 -6.09 -2.79 13.41
CA THR A 134 -6.79 -3.17 14.64
C THR A 134 -5.89 -2.84 15.82
N LYS A 135 -6.35 -3.10 17.05
CA LYS A 135 -5.49 -2.98 18.24
C LYS A 135 -4.25 -3.89 18.21
N GLU A 136 -4.25 -4.95 17.40
CA GLU A 136 -3.18 -5.96 17.38
C GLU A 136 -2.42 -5.98 16.05
N LYS A 137 -2.95 -5.35 15.01
CA LYS A 137 -2.38 -5.33 13.66
C LYS A 137 -2.11 -3.91 13.22
N TYR A 138 -0.86 -3.64 12.85
CA TYR A 138 -0.39 -2.30 12.47
C TYR A 138 0.18 -2.31 11.05
N ILE A 139 -0.14 -1.29 10.25
CA ILE A 139 0.48 -1.05 8.95
C ILE A 139 1.96 -0.68 9.15
N SER A 140 2.22 0.16 10.14
CA SER A 140 3.56 0.65 10.48
C SER A 140 3.53 1.17 11.92
N PHE A 141 4.69 1.23 12.55
CA PHE A 141 4.91 1.96 13.79
C PHE A 141 6.21 2.74 13.73
N THR A 142 6.28 3.83 14.49
CA THR A 142 7.42 4.73 14.54
C THR A 142 7.84 4.94 15.98
N LYS A 143 9.08 4.57 16.31
CA LYS A 143 9.68 4.82 17.62
C LYS A 143 10.46 6.12 17.60
N HIS A 144 10.18 7.00 18.55
CA HIS A 144 10.96 8.22 18.77
C HIS A 144 12.09 7.90 19.75
N ILE A 145 13.31 8.37 19.44
CA ILE A 145 14.50 8.15 20.28
C ILE A 145 14.76 9.44 21.07
N ASP A 146 14.15 9.56 22.25
CA ASP A 146 14.15 10.81 23.01
C ASP A 146 15.55 11.29 23.44
N SER A 147 16.51 10.38 23.56
CA SER A 147 17.91 10.71 23.86
C SER A 147 18.60 11.55 22.77
N THR A 148 18.03 11.59 21.56
CA THR A 148 18.56 12.40 20.44
C THR A 148 17.95 13.80 20.36
N LYS A 149 17.06 14.17 21.30
CA LYS A 149 16.47 15.50 21.35
C LYS A 149 17.55 16.55 21.65
N ASP A 150 17.59 17.59 20.85
CA ASP A 150 18.39 18.76 21.16
C ASP A 150 17.85 19.44 22.44
N LYS A 151 18.75 19.76 23.38
CA LYS A 151 18.40 20.32 24.69
C LYS A 151 18.19 21.83 24.66
N ASN A 152 18.56 22.49 23.55
CA ASN A 152 18.69 23.95 23.48
C ASN A 152 17.57 24.71 22.77
N GLU A 153 16.55 24.04 22.21
CA GLU A 153 15.48 24.76 21.49
C GLU A 153 14.18 24.83 22.29
N ASN A 154 13.94 26.00 22.89
CA ASN A 154 12.62 26.42 23.31
C ASN A 154 11.74 26.61 22.06
N HIS A 155 10.77 25.71 21.91
CA HIS A 155 9.62 25.80 21.01
C HIS A 155 9.89 25.62 19.48
N PHE A 156 9.24 24.56 18.96
CA PHE A 156 8.78 24.32 17.57
C PHE A 156 9.47 23.35 16.60
N GLN A 157 10.67 22.81 16.86
CA GLN A 157 11.15 21.66 16.07
C GLN A 157 11.89 20.64 16.92
N LYS A 158 11.14 19.65 17.45
CA LYS A 158 11.71 18.45 18.08
C LYS A 158 12.53 17.67 17.04
N ASN A 159 13.79 18.04 16.85
CA ASN A 159 14.76 17.26 16.09
C ASN A 159 15.13 16.02 16.92
N CYS A 160 14.27 15.01 16.84
CA CYS A 160 14.46 13.70 17.45
C CYS A 160 14.51 12.67 16.31
N VAL A 161 15.49 11.78 16.33
CA VAL A 161 15.62 10.69 15.38
C VAL A 161 14.45 9.71 15.59
N LYS A 162 13.84 9.28 14.50
CA LYS A 162 12.69 8.38 14.51
C LYS A 162 13.01 7.11 13.75
N LEU A 163 12.82 5.95 14.36
CA LEU A 163 12.88 4.68 13.64
C LEU A 163 11.50 4.34 13.12
N ARG A 164 11.32 4.30 11.80
CA ARG A 164 10.04 4.01 11.17
C ARG A 164 10.06 2.60 10.60
N PHE A 165 9.28 1.71 11.19
CA PHE A 165 9.17 0.33 10.74
C PHE A 165 8.16 0.26 9.61
N ILE A 166 8.60 -0.12 8.41
CA ILE A 166 7.76 -0.24 7.22
C ILE A 166 7.72 -1.67 6.72
N ASP A 167 6.57 -2.03 6.14
CA ASP A 167 6.32 -3.35 5.58
C ASP A 167 6.52 -3.32 4.07
N SER A 168 7.64 -3.87 3.59
CA SER A 168 7.92 -4.00 2.16
C SER A 168 6.84 -4.78 1.41
N PHE A 169 6.08 -5.67 2.06
CA PHE A 169 4.97 -6.40 1.42
C PHE A 169 3.80 -5.48 1.05
N LYS A 170 3.69 -4.30 1.68
CA LYS A 170 2.73 -3.24 1.30
C LYS A 170 3.16 -2.45 0.06
N PHE A 171 4.39 -2.68 -0.40
CA PHE A 171 4.93 -2.16 -1.65
C PHE A 171 4.98 -3.25 -2.72
N LEU A 172 5.51 -4.40 -2.33
CA LEU A 172 5.83 -5.55 -3.17
C LEU A 172 5.04 -6.76 -2.65
N SER A 173 3.77 -6.86 -3.05
CA SER A 173 2.83 -7.86 -2.53
C SER A 173 3.07 -9.27 -3.10
N THR A 174 4.27 -9.79 -2.92
CA THR A 174 4.74 -11.09 -3.41
C THR A 174 5.81 -11.61 -2.46
N ASN A 175 5.98 -12.94 -2.37
CA ASN A 175 6.97 -13.53 -1.49
C ASN A 175 8.41 -13.17 -1.91
N LEU A 176 9.34 -13.22 -0.94
CA LEU A 176 10.74 -12.86 -1.13
C LEU A 176 11.43 -13.67 -2.23
N GLU A 177 11.14 -14.97 -2.32
CA GLU A 177 11.72 -15.89 -3.32
C GLU A 177 11.43 -15.41 -4.75
N LYS A 178 10.17 -15.10 -5.04
CA LYS A 178 9.74 -14.61 -6.35
C LYS A 178 10.23 -13.18 -6.61
N LEU A 179 10.46 -12.37 -5.58
CA LEU A 179 11.09 -11.06 -5.75
C LEU A 179 12.58 -11.18 -6.08
N ALA A 180 13.30 -12.08 -5.39
CA ALA A 180 14.70 -12.35 -5.65
C ALA A 180 14.93 -12.88 -7.07
N SER A 181 14.04 -13.74 -7.58
CA SER A 181 14.16 -14.29 -8.93
C SER A 181 13.99 -13.28 -10.07
N TYR A 182 13.47 -12.08 -9.78
CA TYR A 182 13.34 -11.01 -10.77
C TYR A 182 14.55 -10.08 -10.88
N ILE A 183 15.50 -10.22 -9.96
CA ILE A 183 16.66 -9.32 -9.88
C ILE A 183 17.83 -9.95 -10.61
N ASP A 184 18.38 -9.19 -11.56
CA ASP A 184 19.61 -9.57 -12.24
C ASP A 184 20.76 -9.66 -11.23
N LYS A 185 21.60 -10.69 -11.35
CA LYS A 185 22.67 -10.98 -10.37
C LYS A 185 23.66 -9.81 -10.17
N ASP A 186 23.87 -8.97 -11.18
CA ASP A 186 24.72 -7.78 -11.12
C ASP A 186 24.15 -6.67 -10.23
N LYS A 187 22.86 -6.74 -9.90
CA LYS A 187 22.15 -5.79 -9.04
C LYS A 187 22.10 -6.20 -7.57
N LEU A 188 22.54 -7.41 -7.23
CA LEU A 188 22.67 -7.90 -5.85
C LEU A 188 23.96 -7.40 -5.20
N LYS A 189 24.09 -6.07 -5.09
CA LYS A 189 25.34 -5.40 -4.69
C LYS A 189 25.61 -5.57 -3.20
N ILE A 190 24.57 -5.54 -2.37
CA ILE A 190 24.68 -5.64 -0.92
C ILE A 190 25.08 -7.06 -0.54
N VAL A 191 24.37 -8.08 -1.04
CA VAL A 191 24.71 -9.50 -0.82
C VAL A 191 26.15 -9.75 -1.29
N ARG A 192 26.54 -9.27 -2.48
CA ARG A 192 27.89 -9.47 -3.02
C ARG A 192 28.98 -8.75 -2.22
N SER A 193 28.66 -7.60 -1.62
CA SER A 193 29.59 -6.85 -0.76
C SER A 193 29.81 -7.49 0.60
N GLU A 194 28.86 -8.27 1.10
CA GLU A 194 29.01 -9.01 2.35
C GLU A 194 29.77 -10.33 2.14
N PHE A 195 29.63 -10.93 0.95
CA PHE A 195 30.22 -12.20 0.58
C PHE A 195 31.33 -12.05 -0.48
N THR A 196 32.24 -11.09 -0.30
CA THR A 196 33.28 -10.76 -1.32
C THR A 196 34.25 -11.90 -1.61
N THR A 197 34.37 -12.88 -0.72
CA THR A 197 35.31 -14.00 -0.82
C THR A 197 34.71 -15.25 -1.47
N LEU A 198 33.39 -15.28 -1.70
CA LEU A 198 32.72 -16.43 -2.31
C LEU A 198 32.97 -16.47 -3.82
N SER A 199 33.07 -17.67 -4.36
CA SER A 199 33.00 -17.91 -5.80
C SER A 199 31.61 -17.57 -6.36
N ASP A 200 31.48 -17.35 -7.67
CA ASP A 200 30.19 -17.07 -8.29
C ASP A 200 29.20 -18.24 -8.11
N GLU A 201 29.68 -19.49 -8.06
CA GLU A 201 28.85 -20.68 -7.77
C GLU A 201 28.31 -20.67 -6.33
N GLU A 202 29.15 -20.35 -5.35
CA GLU A 202 28.74 -20.26 -3.94
C GLU A 202 27.80 -19.08 -3.72
N PHE A 203 28.07 -17.96 -4.39
CA PHE A 203 27.17 -16.81 -4.39
C PHE A 203 25.79 -17.19 -4.95
N GLU A 204 25.75 -17.93 -6.06
CA GLU A 204 24.49 -18.36 -6.68
C GLU A 204 23.66 -19.25 -5.74
N LEU A 205 24.30 -20.10 -4.94
CA LEU A 205 23.61 -20.88 -3.90
C LEU A 205 22.89 -19.99 -2.89
N LEU A 206 23.46 -18.84 -2.51
CA LEU A 206 22.85 -17.91 -1.55
C LEU A 206 21.81 -16.97 -2.18
N THR A 207 21.75 -16.86 -3.52
CA THR A 207 20.72 -16.03 -4.16
C THR A 207 19.35 -16.70 -4.22
N ARG A 208 19.30 -18.03 -4.12
CA ARG A 208 18.06 -18.80 -4.01
C ARG A 208 17.61 -18.81 -2.55
N LYS A 209 16.31 -18.66 -2.32
CA LYS A 209 15.75 -18.76 -0.97
C LYS A 209 15.93 -20.19 -0.44
N GLY A 210 16.51 -20.31 0.76
CA GLY A 210 16.68 -21.58 1.45
C GLY A 210 15.38 -22.12 2.08
N VAL A 211 15.48 -23.28 2.73
CA VAL A 211 14.42 -23.85 3.57
C VAL A 211 14.90 -23.99 5.02
N PHE A 212 13.99 -23.85 5.97
CA PHE A 212 14.28 -23.95 7.40
C PHE A 212 13.22 -24.79 8.13
N PRO A 213 13.61 -25.67 9.07
CA PRO A 213 12.67 -26.57 9.75
C PRO A 213 12.00 -25.86 10.94
N TYR A 214 11.11 -24.91 10.66
CA TYR A 214 10.47 -24.06 11.68
C TYR A 214 9.76 -24.83 12.78
N GLU A 215 9.10 -25.94 12.41
CA GLU A 215 8.28 -26.72 13.34
C GLU A 215 9.13 -27.61 14.25
N TYR A 216 10.33 -27.97 13.79
CA TYR A 216 11.28 -28.72 14.60
C TYR A 216 11.97 -27.82 15.63
N VAL A 217 12.38 -26.61 15.25
CA VAL A 217 13.15 -25.69 16.12
C VAL A 217 12.23 -24.94 17.08
N ASP A 218 11.83 -25.62 18.15
CA ASP A 218 10.99 -25.07 19.24
C ASP A 218 11.78 -24.59 20.46
N CYS A 219 13.10 -24.84 20.51
CA CYS A 219 13.99 -24.39 21.58
C CYS A 219 15.41 -24.08 21.05
N VAL A 220 16.16 -23.29 21.82
CA VAL A 220 17.52 -22.85 21.46
C VAL A 220 18.49 -24.03 21.40
N ASP A 221 18.31 -25.06 22.23
CA ASP A 221 19.22 -26.20 22.28
C ASP A 221 19.27 -26.98 20.96
N LYS A 222 18.15 -27.02 20.22
CA LYS A 222 18.07 -27.65 18.89
C LYS A 222 18.93 -26.96 17.83
N LEU A 223 19.35 -25.71 18.06
CA LEU A 223 20.32 -25.04 17.19
C LEU A 223 21.73 -25.66 17.32
N ASN A 224 22.01 -26.42 18.37
CA ASN A 224 23.31 -27.09 18.53
C ASN A 224 23.40 -28.43 17.79
N GLU A 225 22.32 -28.87 17.12
CA GLU A 225 22.31 -30.09 16.31
C GLU A 225 23.40 -30.06 15.24
N ARG A 226 24.19 -31.14 15.16
CA ARG A 226 25.41 -31.19 14.33
C ARG A 226 25.21 -31.80 12.95
N CYS A 227 23.98 -32.17 12.62
CA CYS A 227 23.62 -32.69 11.31
C CYS A 227 22.43 -31.92 10.74
N LEU A 228 22.37 -31.86 9.41
CA LEU A 228 21.16 -31.43 8.73
C LEU A 228 20.09 -32.49 8.96
N LEU A 229 18.95 -32.06 9.50
CA LEU A 229 17.80 -32.92 9.81
C LEU A 229 17.24 -33.57 8.54
N PRO A 230 16.59 -34.74 8.65
CA PRO A 230 15.96 -35.40 7.50
C PRO A 230 14.80 -34.57 6.94
N ARG A 231 14.42 -34.82 5.66
CA ARG A 231 13.43 -34.01 4.92
C ARG A 231 12.08 -33.91 5.64
N GLU A 232 11.68 -34.96 6.34
CA GLU A 232 10.43 -35.04 7.09
C GLU A 232 10.38 -34.02 8.25
N SER A 233 11.54 -33.65 8.81
CA SER A 233 11.63 -32.63 9.86
C SER A 233 11.41 -31.20 9.34
N PHE A 234 11.37 -31.00 8.02
CA PHE A 234 11.02 -29.74 7.39
C PHE A 234 9.52 -29.64 7.06
N TYR A 235 8.68 -30.46 7.70
CA TYR A 235 7.23 -30.33 7.61
C TYR A 235 6.77 -28.93 8.05
N SER A 236 5.84 -28.33 7.30
CA SER A 236 5.20 -27.07 7.69
C SER A 236 3.71 -27.29 7.96
N SER A 237 3.28 -26.86 9.14
CA SER A 237 1.86 -26.84 9.52
C SER A 237 1.03 -25.85 8.70
N LEU A 238 1.69 -24.92 7.99
CA LEU A 238 1.04 -23.94 7.11
C LEU A 238 0.63 -24.55 5.77
N THR A 239 1.47 -25.42 5.19
CA THR A 239 1.21 -26.09 3.92
C THR A 239 0.66 -27.51 4.10
N ASP A 240 0.69 -28.04 5.32
CA ASP A 240 0.39 -29.44 5.66
C ASP A 240 1.20 -30.42 4.80
N ASP A 241 2.45 -30.05 4.51
CA ASP A 241 3.36 -30.80 3.63
C ASP A 241 4.83 -30.57 4.04
N THR A 242 5.69 -31.47 3.58
CA THR A 242 7.15 -31.40 3.68
C THR A 242 7.75 -30.63 2.50
N VAL A 243 8.95 -30.09 2.66
CA VAL A 243 9.65 -29.38 1.56
C VAL A 243 9.91 -30.30 0.36
N SER A 244 9.98 -29.73 -0.84
CA SER A 244 10.24 -30.52 -2.06
C SER A 244 11.61 -31.19 -2.03
N GLU A 245 11.78 -32.30 -2.76
CA GLU A 245 13.08 -32.97 -2.92
C GLU A 245 14.15 -32.00 -3.45
N SER A 246 13.76 -31.09 -4.35
CA SER A 246 14.66 -30.09 -4.93
C SER A 246 15.12 -29.04 -3.92
N ASP A 247 14.27 -28.68 -2.97
CA ASP A 247 14.59 -27.70 -1.92
C ASP A 247 15.44 -28.35 -0.83
N TYR A 248 15.14 -29.60 -0.47
CA TYR A 248 15.95 -30.35 0.48
C TYR A 248 17.36 -30.64 -0.07
N ALA A 249 17.47 -31.06 -1.34
CA ALA A 249 18.77 -31.23 -1.99
C ALA A 249 19.58 -29.93 -2.03
N HIS A 250 18.90 -28.78 -2.20
CA HIS A 250 19.55 -27.48 -2.11
C HIS A 250 20.06 -27.17 -0.70
N ALA A 251 19.27 -27.45 0.34
CA ALA A 251 19.70 -27.29 1.74
C ALA A 251 20.91 -28.18 2.08
N VAL A 252 20.93 -29.44 1.60
CA VAL A 252 22.08 -30.35 1.74
C VAL A 252 23.33 -29.77 1.08
N ASN A 253 23.19 -29.21 -0.13
CA ASN A 253 24.31 -28.60 -0.84
C ASN A 253 24.84 -27.37 -0.10
N VAL A 254 23.96 -26.49 0.40
CA VAL A 254 24.36 -25.33 1.22
C VAL A 254 25.10 -25.79 2.48
N TRP A 255 24.57 -26.78 3.20
CA TRP A 255 25.20 -27.33 4.40
C TRP A 255 26.62 -27.82 4.14
N GLN A 256 26.81 -28.58 3.06
CA GLN A 256 28.11 -29.15 2.69
C GLN A 256 29.07 -28.07 2.17
N ARG A 257 28.64 -27.23 1.22
CA ARG A 257 29.50 -26.25 0.55
C ARG A 257 30.03 -25.20 1.50
N PHE A 258 29.21 -24.73 2.44
CA PHE A 258 29.60 -23.74 3.46
C PHE A 258 30.19 -24.36 4.73
N SER A 259 30.42 -25.68 4.75
CA SER A 259 31.03 -26.41 5.88
C SER A 259 30.30 -26.14 7.21
N ILE A 260 28.97 -26.12 7.16
CA ILE A 260 28.11 -25.79 8.30
C ILE A 260 28.19 -26.91 9.34
N ARG A 261 28.41 -26.54 10.60
CA ARG A 261 28.64 -27.49 11.69
C ARG A 261 27.43 -27.67 12.59
N THR A 262 26.57 -26.66 12.68
CA THR A 262 25.40 -26.68 13.55
C THR A 262 24.17 -26.11 12.86
N LEU A 263 22.98 -26.52 13.33
CA LEU A 263 21.73 -25.95 12.84
C LEU A 263 21.61 -24.44 13.14
N GLY A 264 22.30 -23.95 14.17
CA GLY A 264 22.46 -22.53 14.49
C GLY A 264 23.24 -21.78 13.44
N GLU A 265 24.40 -22.29 13.00
CA GLU A 265 25.16 -21.71 11.89
C GLU A 265 24.33 -21.71 10.59
N TYR A 266 23.55 -22.77 10.34
CA TYR A 266 22.60 -22.81 9.22
C TYR A 266 21.52 -21.73 9.33
N SER A 267 20.94 -21.57 10.52
CA SER A 267 19.94 -20.53 10.82
C SER A 267 20.48 -19.13 10.60
N ASP A 268 21.71 -18.85 11.07
CA ASP A 268 22.33 -17.54 10.91
C ASP A 268 22.59 -17.22 9.44
N LEU A 269 23.13 -18.18 8.67
CA LEU A 269 23.31 -18.02 7.23
C LEU A 269 21.98 -17.81 6.51
N TYR A 270 20.96 -18.60 6.86
CA TYR A 270 19.61 -18.50 6.33
C TYR A 270 19.01 -17.10 6.55
N LEU A 271 18.97 -16.64 7.79
CA LEU A 271 18.40 -15.34 8.16
C LEU A 271 19.20 -14.18 7.57
N LYS A 272 20.53 -14.25 7.60
CA LYS A 272 21.41 -13.23 7.02
C LYS A 272 21.16 -13.10 5.52
N THR A 273 21.03 -14.22 4.82
CA THR A 273 20.75 -14.24 3.38
C THR A 273 19.40 -13.61 3.06
N ASP A 274 18.33 -13.97 3.79
CA ASP A 274 17.00 -13.37 3.61
C ASP A 274 17.01 -11.84 3.84
N VAL A 275 17.73 -11.35 4.85
CA VAL A 275 17.86 -9.91 5.15
C VAL A 275 18.64 -9.18 4.04
N LEU A 276 19.77 -9.74 3.59
CA LEU A 276 20.58 -9.13 2.54
C LEU A 276 19.85 -9.11 1.20
N LEU A 277 19.14 -10.19 0.85
CA LEU A 277 18.30 -10.23 -0.35
C LEU A 277 17.18 -9.19 -0.28
N LEU A 278 16.50 -9.07 0.86
CA LEU A 278 15.48 -8.03 1.04
C LEU A 278 16.07 -6.62 0.88
N ALA A 279 17.27 -6.38 1.40
CA ALA A 279 17.95 -5.09 1.25
C ALA A 279 18.22 -4.78 -0.22
N ASP A 280 18.81 -5.72 -0.98
CA ASP A 280 19.03 -5.54 -2.42
C ASP A 280 17.71 -5.35 -3.18
N ILE A 281 16.67 -6.13 -2.87
CA ILE A 281 15.35 -6.00 -3.49
C ILE A 281 14.77 -4.60 -3.26
N PHE A 282 14.80 -4.13 -2.02
CA PHE A 282 14.21 -2.84 -1.68
C PHE A 282 15.03 -1.67 -2.22
N GLU A 283 16.37 -1.76 -2.23
CA GLU A 283 17.22 -0.73 -2.86
C GLU A 283 17.01 -0.66 -4.37
N ASN A 284 16.91 -1.80 -5.06
CA ASN A 284 16.59 -1.82 -6.49
C ASN A 284 15.21 -1.20 -6.75
N PHE A 285 14.21 -1.55 -5.94
CA PHE A 285 12.89 -0.94 -6.00
C PHE A 285 12.94 0.59 -5.79
N ARG A 286 13.66 1.07 -4.78
CA ARG A 286 13.87 2.51 -4.53
C ARG A 286 14.49 3.20 -5.74
N ASN A 287 15.56 2.63 -6.30
CA ASN A 287 16.24 3.17 -7.48
C ASN A 287 15.29 3.27 -8.68
N SER A 288 14.51 2.24 -8.97
CA SER A 288 13.52 2.26 -10.07
C SER A 288 12.43 3.31 -9.84
N CYS A 289 11.92 3.45 -8.61
CA CYS A 289 10.93 4.46 -8.25
C CYS A 289 11.48 5.90 -8.36
N VAL A 290 12.70 6.14 -7.88
CA VAL A 290 13.35 7.45 -7.98
C VAL A 290 13.63 7.79 -9.44
N ALA A 291 14.12 6.84 -10.24
CA ALA A 291 14.35 7.06 -11.67
C ALA A 291 13.05 7.37 -12.44
N SER A 292 11.95 6.71 -12.08
CA SER A 292 10.67 6.83 -12.80
C SER A 292 9.83 8.04 -12.37
N TYR A 293 9.82 8.37 -11.08
CA TYR A 293 8.91 9.36 -10.48
C TYR A 293 9.63 10.48 -9.72
N GLY A 294 10.92 10.34 -9.45
CA GLY A 294 11.69 11.26 -8.62
C GLY A 294 11.19 11.32 -7.17
N LEU A 295 10.63 10.22 -6.67
CA LEU A 295 10.18 10.04 -5.29
C LEU A 295 10.78 8.75 -4.75
N ASP A 296 11.19 8.76 -3.48
CA ASP A 296 11.76 7.59 -2.81
C ASP A 296 10.68 6.88 -1.99
N PRO A 297 10.35 5.61 -2.30
CA PRO A 297 9.29 4.89 -1.60
C PRO A 297 9.62 4.60 -0.13
N ALA A 298 10.89 4.68 0.30
CA ALA A 298 11.26 4.54 1.71
C ALA A 298 10.70 5.65 2.62
N HIS A 299 10.21 6.74 2.01
CA HIS A 299 9.53 7.83 2.70
C HIS A 299 8.03 7.63 2.90
N TYR A 300 7.49 6.51 2.40
CA TYR A 300 6.07 6.19 2.41
C TYR A 300 5.78 4.98 3.30
N TYR A 301 4.51 4.79 3.63
CA TYR A 301 4.05 3.60 4.39
C TYR A 301 3.61 2.45 3.49
N THR A 302 3.07 2.77 2.30
CA THR A 302 2.48 1.80 1.38
C THR A 302 2.59 2.30 -0.07
N LEU A 303 2.47 1.40 -1.05
CA LEU A 303 2.45 1.78 -2.46
C LEU A 303 1.29 2.71 -2.83
N PRO A 304 0.04 2.53 -2.35
CA PRO A 304 -1.05 3.48 -2.59
C PRO A 304 -0.72 4.92 -2.21
N GLY A 305 -0.04 5.15 -1.08
CA GLY A 305 0.40 6.49 -0.69
C GLY A 305 1.47 7.04 -1.62
N PHE A 306 2.45 6.21 -1.98
CA PHE A 306 3.51 6.57 -2.93
C PHE A 306 2.95 6.93 -4.32
N THR A 307 2.06 6.10 -4.89
CA THR A 307 1.50 6.33 -6.22
C THR A 307 0.60 7.56 -6.27
N TRP A 308 -0.08 7.89 -5.16
CA TRP A 308 -0.91 9.08 -5.07
C TRP A 308 -0.07 10.35 -5.19
N ASP A 309 1.03 10.43 -4.43
CA ASP A 309 1.94 11.56 -4.48
C ASP A 309 2.70 11.62 -5.82
N ALA A 310 3.08 10.48 -6.39
CA ALA A 310 3.67 10.41 -7.73
C ALA A 310 2.71 10.96 -8.78
N MET A 311 1.43 10.59 -8.71
CA MET A 311 0.38 11.09 -9.58
C MET A 311 0.18 12.60 -9.40
N LEU A 312 0.07 13.10 -8.16
CA LEU A 312 -0.08 14.54 -7.89
C LEU A 312 1.11 15.34 -8.39
N LYS A 313 2.34 14.84 -8.20
CA LYS A 313 3.57 15.47 -8.67
C LYS A 313 3.61 15.56 -10.20
N HIS A 314 3.18 14.48 -10.87
CA HIS A 314 3.18 14.39 -12.33
C HIS A 314 2.10 15.28 -12.96
N THR A 315 0.85 15.14 -12.50
CA THR A 315 -0.31 15.81 -13.10
C THR A 315 -0.44 17.27 -12.65
N ARG A 316 0.08 17.60 -11.46
CA ARG A 316 -0.05 18.90 -10.80
C ARG A 316 -1.51 19.36 -10.62
N VAL A 317 -2.45 18.41 -10.65
CA VAL A 317 -3.87 18.66 -10.46
C VAL A 317 -4.12 19.25 -9.07
N ARG A 318 -5.11 20.15 -9.00
CA ARG A 318 -5.60 20.71 -7.73
C ARG A 318 -7.04 20.26 -7.55
N PHE A 319 -7.31 19.63 -6.41
CA PHE A 319 -8.64 19.18 -6.06
C PHE A 319 -9.33 20.19 -5.15
N GLU A 320 -10.59 20.48 -5.45
CA GLU A 320 -11.51 21.03 -4.46
C GLU A 320 -11.95 19.91 -3.52
N LEU A 321 -11.96 20.19 -2.21
CA LEU A 321 -12.47 19.26 -1.22
C LEU A 321 -13.96 19.48 -1.05
N LEU A 322 -14.74 18.38 -1.03
CA LEU A 322 -16.15 18.44 -0.67
C LEU A 322 -16.28 18.85 0.80
N THR A 323 -16.90 20.00 1.04
CA THR A 323 -17.20 20.50 2.39
C THR A 323 -18.62 20.16 2.84
N ASP A 324 -19.51 19.84 1.89
CA ASP A 324 -20.90 19.46 2.16
C ASP A 324 -21.01 17.93 2.38
N ILE A 325 -21.46 17.54 3.57
CA ILE A 325 -21.66 16.13 3.94
C ILE A 325 -22.71 15.44 3.08
N ASP A 326 -23.73 16.17 2.60
CA ASP A 326 -24.77 15.61 1.76
C ASP A 326 -24.22 15.23 0.38
N MET A 327 -23.29 16.02 -0.18
CA MET A 327 -22.58 15.67 -1.42
C MET A 327 -21.73 14.42 -1.23
N VAL A 328 -21.02 14.31 -0.10
CA VAL A 328 -20.22 13.12 0.23
C VAL A 328 -21.12 11.88 0.33
N MET A 329 -22.20 11.94 1.11
CA MET A 329 -23.15 10.83 1.24
C MET A 329 -23.84 10.48 -0.08
N PHE A 330 -24.13 11.48 -0.91
CA PHE A 330 -24.69 11.32 -2.24
C PHE A 330 -23.77 10.52 -3.16
N ILE A 331 -22.49 10.91 -3.26
CA ILE A 331 -21.48 10.20 -4.05
C ILE A 331 -21.25 8.79 -3.51
N GLU A 332 -21.11 8.62 -2.20
CA GLU A 332 -20.90 7.31 -1.57
C GLU A 332 -22.03 6.33 -1.88
N ARG A 333 -23.27 6.81 -1.88
CA ARG A 333 -24.43 5.99 -2.26
C ARG A 333 -24.43 5.62 -3.75
N GLY A 334 -23.67 6.32 -4.60
CA GLY A 334 -23.45 5.96 -6.00
C GLY A 334 -22.32 4.97 -6.25
N ILE A 335 -21.42 4.75 -5.28
CA ILE A 335 -20.27 3.85 -5.46
C ILE A 335 -20.73 2.39 -5.60
N ARG A 336 -20.26 1.71 -6.64
CA ARG A 336 -20.51 0.28 -6.90
C ARG A 336 -19.18 -0.42 -7.19
N GLY A 337 -19.11 -1.71 -6.83
CA GLY A 337 -17.98 -2.57 -7.19
C GLY A 337 -18.12 -3.12 -8.62
N GLY A 338 -17.16 -3.95 -9.04
CA GLY A 338 -17.26 -4.69 -10.29
C GLY A 338 -18.44 -5.67 -10.28
N LEU A 339 -19.17 -5.73 -11.39
CA LEU A 339 -20.25 -6.71 -11.55
C LEU A 339 -19.66 -8.10 -11.78
N SER A 340 -20.13 -9.07 -11.00
CA SER A 340 -19.79 -10.47 -11.18
C SER A 340 -21.09 -11.28 -11.25
N GLN A 341 -21.39 -11.81 -12.43
CA GLN A 341 -22.63 -12.52 -12.73
C GLN A 341 -22.31 -13.80 -13.51
N CYS A 342 -23.14 -14.83 -13.31
CA CYS A 342 -23.11 -16.07 -14.06
C CYS A 342 -24.50 -16.31 -14.65
N SER A 343 -24.66 -16.06 -15.95
CA SER A 343 -25.95 -16.16 -16.64
C SER A 343 -26.26 -17.60 -17.11
N GLY A 344 -25.22 -18.42 -17.32
CA GLY A 344 -25.35 -19.85 -17.65
C GLY A 344 -24.46 -20.71 -16.75
N ARG A 345 -25.01 -21.81 -16.19
CA ARG A 345 -24.27 -22.69 -15.26
C ARG A 345 -23.32 -23.66 -15.95
N TYR A 346 -23.58 -23.99 -17.21
CA TYR A 346 -22.78 -24.93 -18.00
C TYR A 346 -22.89 -24.58 -19.48
N ALA A 347 -21.77 -24.60 -20.19
CA ALA A 347 -21.71 -24.50 -21.63
C ALA A 347 -20.57 -25.39 -22.15
N GLN A 348 -20.80 -26.06 -23.28
CA GLN A 348 -19.81 -26.91 -23.94
C GLN A 348 -19.77 -26.53 -25.42
N ALA A 349 -18.56 -26.26 -25.93
CA ALA A 349 -18.37 -26.03 -27.35
C ALA A 349 -18.60 -27.33 -28.15
N ASN A 350 -19.20 -27.21 -29.32
CA ASN A 350 -19.40 -28.28 -30.29
C ASN A 350 -18.92 -27.80 -31.66
N ASN A 351 -17.67 -28.05 -32.02
CA ASN A 351 -17.16 -27.67 -33.33
C ASN A 351 -16.17 -28.69 -33.87
N LYS A 352 -15.97 -28.67 -35.19
CA LYS A 352 -15.18 -29.64 -35.96
C LYS A 352 -13.72 -29.83 -35.49
N TYR A 353 -13.20 -28.93 -34.65
CA TYR A 353 -11.84 -29.01 -34.11
C TYR A 353 -11.77 -29.81 -32.79
N MET A 354 -12.91 -30.20 -32.21
CA MET A 354 -12.98 -30.94 -30.95
C MET A 354 -13.05 -32.45 -31.17
N ARG A 355 -12.37 -33.23 -30.30
CA ARG A 355 -12.43 -34.71 -30.32
C ARG A 355 -13.82 -35.26 -30.04
N SER A 356 -14.62 -34.52 -29.26
CA SER A 356 -16.01 -34.85 -28.93
C SER A 356 -17.02 -34.18 -29.87
N TYR A 357 -16.61 -33.79 -31.09
CA TYR A 357 -17.49 -33.14 -32.05
C TYR A 357 -18.62 -34.06 -32.46
N ASP A 358 -19.84 -33.55 -32.32
CA ASP A 358 -21.06 -34.23 -32.73
C ASP A 358 -21.67 -33.48 -33.92
N SER A 359 -21.55 -34.06 -35.11
CA SER A 359 -22.08 -33.49 -36.36
C SER A 359 -23.61 -33.40 -36.40
N SER A 360 -24.31 -34.09 -35.49
CA SER A 360 -25.76 -34.01 -35.36
C SER A 360 -26.23 -32.77 -34.58
N LYS A 361 -25.32 -32.11 -33.85
CA LYS A 361 -25.63 -30.92 -33.05
C LYS A 361 -25.17 -29.65 -33.77
N PRO A 362 -25.85 -28.50 -33.53
CA PRO A 362 -25.40 -27.21 -34.05
C PRO A 362 -23.97 -26.90 -33.65
N SER A 363 -23.22 -26.23 -34.54
CA SER A 363 -21.86 -25.84 -34.21
C SER A 363 -21.85 -24.69 -33.21
N SER A 364 -21.09 -24.84 -32.12
CA SER A 364 -20.92 -23.83 -31.08
C SER A 364 -19.45 -23.65 -30.70
N TYR A 365 -19.10 -22.40 -30.39
CA TYR A 365 -17.77 -21.98 -29.96
C TYR A 365 -17.89 -21.26 -28.62
N LEU A 366 -16.89 -21.45 -27.76
CA LEU A 366 -16.75 -20.68 -26.53
C LEU A 366 -15.60 -19.69 -26.72
N MET A 367 -15.84 -18.44 -26.34
CA MET A 367 -14.85 -17.37 -26.45
C MET A 367 -14.61 -16.78 -25.07
N TYR A 368 -13.35 -16.52 -24.76
CA TYR A 368 -12.93 -15.86 -23.53
C TYR A 368 -12.36 -14.50 -23.89
N TYR A 369 -13.05 -13.44 -23.48
CA TYR A 369 -12.64 -12.07 -23.69
C TYR A 369 -12.22 -11.46 -22.36
N ASP A 370 -11.09 -10.76 -22.36
CA ASP A 370 -10.64 -9.94 -21.24
C ASP A 370 -10.34 -8.52 -21.72
N VAL A 371 -10.76 -7.53 -20.95
CA VAL A 371 -10.54 -6.11 -21.31
C VAL A 371 -9.21 -5.67 -20.74
N ASN A 372 -8.27 -5.37 -21.64
CA ASN A 372 -6.96 -4.88 -21.27
C ASN A 372 -7.05 -3.57 -20.48
N ASN A 373 -6.61 -3.60 -19.22
CA ASN A 373 -6.50 -2.43 -18.36
C ASN A 373 -7.82 -1.62 -18.25
N LEU A 374 -8.94 -2.30 -18.04
CA LEU A 374 -10.28 -1.71 -17.94
C LEU A 374 -10.32 -0.44 -17.08
N TYR A 375 -9.77 -0.49 -15.87
CA TYR A 375 -9.75 0.66 -14.97
C TYR A 375 -8.80 1.76 -15.43
N GLY A 376 -7.66 1.43 -16.04
CA GLY A 376 -6.78 2.42 -16.64
C GLY A 376 -7.48 3.21 -17.74
N TRP A 377 -8.21 2.53 -18.62
CA TRP A 377 -9.02 3.20 -19.65
C TRP A 377 -10.10 4.11 -19.06
N ALA A 378 -10.79 3.64 -18.00
CA ALA A 378 -11.80 4.44 -17.32
C ALA A 378 -11.18 5.68 -16.63
N MET A 379 -9.99 5.56 -16.05
CA MET A 379 -9.25 6.67 -15.46
C MET A 379 -8.76 7.70 -16.49
N CYS A 380 -8.58 7.30 -17.75
CA CYS A 380 -8.24 8.22 -18.83
C CYS A 380 -9.43 9.10 -19.29
N GLN A 381 -10.66 8.81 -18.84
CA GLN A 381 -11.83 9.62 -19.18
C GLN A 381 -11.85 10.94 -18.38
N PRO A 382 -12.66 11.93 -18.79
CA PRO A 382 -12.90 13.10 -17.96
C PRO A 382 -13.46 12.71 -16.57
N LEU A 383 -12.76 13.14 -15.52
CA LEU A 383 -13.08 12.85 -14.12
C LEU A 383 -13.29 14.15 -13.32
N PRO A 384 -14.14 14.14 -12.28
CA PRO A 384 -14.39 15.32 -11.44
C PRO A 384 -13.10 15.81 -10.75
N TYR A 385 -12.94 17.12 -10.59
CA TYR A 385 -11.85 17.68 -9.77
C TYR A 385 -12.20 18.96 -8.99
N ALA A 386 -13.23 19.73 -9.40
CA ALA A 386 -13.60 21.00 -8.76
C ALA A 386 -15.04 21.43 -9.08
N GLU A 387 -15.44 22.59 -8.56
CA GLU A 387 -16.70 23.30 -8.79
C GLU A 387 -17.95 22.49 -8.45
N PHE A 388 -17.92 21.83 -7.29
CA PHE A 388 -19.03 20.98 -6.85
C PHE A 388 -20.21 21.84 -6.40
N ARG A 389 -21.34 21.73 -7.09
CA ARG A 389 -22.57 22.47 -6.74
C ARG A 389 -23.83 21.68 -7.04
N TRP A 390 -24.82 21.83 -6.16
CA TRP A 390 -26.17 21.36 -6.44
C TRP A 390 -26.81 22.24 -7.52
N VAL A 391 -27.51 21.61 -8.47
CA VAL A 391 -28.33 22.32 -9.45
C VAL A 391 -29.68 22.63 -8.82
N GLU A 392 -30.13 23.90 -8.92
CA GLU A 392 -31.37 24.37 -8.31
C GLU A 392 -32.62 23.74 -8.96
N ASP A 393 -32.70 23.75 -10.29
CA ASP A 393 -33.80 23.12 -11.04
C ASP A 393 -33.41 21.72 -11.55
N ALA A 394 -33.39 20.76 -10.62
CA ALA A 394 -33.09 19.37 -10.96
C ALA A 394 -34.22 18.68 -11.77
N ALA A 395 -35.47 19.13 -11.64
CA ALA A 395 -36.63 18.45 -12.21
C ALA A 395 -36.71 18.59 -13.75
N ASN A 396 -36.30 19.75 -14.28
CA ASN A 396 -36.30 20.03 -15.72
C ASN A 396 -34.93 19.79 -16.38
N PHE A 397 -34.02 19.10 -15.69
CA PHE A 397 -32.64 18.94 -16.16
C PHE A 397 -32.55 17.97 -17.34
N ASP A 398 -32.14 18.47 -18.51
CA ASP A 398 -31.95 17.65 -19.71
C ASP A 398 -30.55 17.04 -19.78
N VAL A 399 -30.46 15.76 -19.40
CA VAL A 399 -29.22 14.97 -19.50
C VAL A 399 -28.82 14.67 -20.95
N SER A 400 -29.77 14.63 -21.88
CA SER A 400 -29.52 14.17 -23.24
C SER A 400 -28.73 15.18 -24.07
N ALA A 401 -28.84 16.47 -23.73
CA ALA A 401 -28.13 17.57 -24.38
C ALA A 401 -26.63 17.66 -24.04
N ILE A 402 -26.14 16.89 -23.06
CA ILE A 402 -24.77 17.02 -22.55
C ILE A 402 -23.79 16.22 -23.39
N ALA A 403 -22.78 16.88 -23.94
CA ALA A 403 -21.71 16.22 -24.69
C ALA A 403 -20.84 15.34 -23.76
N PRO A 404 -20.39 14.15 -24.20
CA PRO A 404 -19.55 13.26 -23.38
C PRO A 404 -18.18 13.83 -22.97
N ASP A 405 -17.70 14.82 -23.70
CA ASP A 405 -16.42 15.55 -23.52
C ASP A 405 -16.62 16.95 -22.94
N SER A 406 -17.83 17.27 -22.48
CA SER A 406 -18.13 18.53 -21.81
C SER A 406 -17.15 18.79 -20.65
N PRO A 407 -16.65 20.03 -20.48
CA PRO A 407 -15.82 20.40 -19.33
C PRO A 407 -16.61 20.34 -18.00
N THR A 408 -17.93 20.30 -18.08
CA THR A 408 -18.84 20.14 -16.93
C THR A 408 -19.50 18.78 -16.97
N GLY A 409 -19.41 18.05 -15.85
CA GLY A 409 -20.04 16.75 -15.63
C GLY A 409 -21.11 16.79 -14.56
N TYR A 410 -21.91 15.71 -14.50
CA TYR A 410 -23.05 15.59 -13.59
C TYR A 410 -23.21 14.18 -13.02
N ILE A 411 -23.63 14.10 -11.77
CA ILE A 411 -24.14 12.88 -11.13
C ILE A 411 -25.58 13.15 -10.67
N LEU A 412 -26.49 12.24 -10.98
CA LEU A 412 -27.93 12.43 -10.78
C LEU A 412 -28.51 11.38 -9.82
N GLU A 413 -29.49 11.78 -9.01
CA GLU A 413 -30.44 10.88 -8.35
C GLU A 413 -31.70 10.76 -9.20
N VAL A 414 -31.96 9.57 -9.75
CA VAL A 414 -33.08 9.35 -10.66
C VAL A 414 -33.94 8.14 -10.31
N ASP A 415 -35.21 8.19 -10.69
CA ASP A 415 -36.05 7.02 -10.81
C ASP A 415 -36.02 6.53 -12.26
N LEU A 416 -35.75 5.24 -12.44
CA LEU A 416 -35.65 4.58 -13.74
C LEU A 416 -36.70 3.49 -13.83
N GLU A 417 -37.56 3.59 -14.82
CA GLU A 417 -38.42 2.49 -15.24
C GLU A 417 -37.62 1.55 -16.14
N TYR A 418 -37.79 0.24 -15.91
CA TYR A 418 -37.22 -0.83 -16.72
C TYR A 418 -38.34 -1.52 -17.50
N PRO A 419 -38.61 -1.11 -18.76
CA PRO A 419 -39.72 -1.66 -19.51
C PRO A 419 -39.62 -3.17 -19.72
N GLN A 420 -40.74 -3.88 -19.49
CA GLN A 420 -40.81 -5.34 -19.61
C GLN A 420 -40.36 -5.85 -20.99
N ARG A 421 -40.61 -5.08 -22.05
CA ARG A 421 -40.16 -5.38 -23.43
C ARG A 421 -38.63 -5.53 -23.57
N LEU A 422 -37.85 -5.04 -22.61
CA LEU A 422 -36.39 -5.11 -22.61
C LEU A 422 -35.84 -6.29 -21.81
N HIS A 423 -36.68 -7.00 -21.06
CA HIS A 423 -36.22 -8.03 -20.12
C HIS A 423 -35.46 -9.14 -20.82
N ASP A 424 -36.03 -9.73 -21.86
CA ASP A 424 -35.38 -10.83 -22.60
C ASP A 424 -34.04 -10.38 -23.19
N ARG A 425 -33.99 -9.16 -23.74
CA ARG A 425 -32.78 -8.62 -24.37
C ARG A 425 -31.67 -8.30 -23.35
N HIS A 426 -32.03 -7.91 -22.13
CA HIS A 426 -31.08 -7.47 -21.12
C HIS A 426 -30.86 -8.50 -19.99
N THR A 427 -31.45 -9.70 -20.09
CA THR A 427 -31.42 -10.71 -19.01
C THR A 427 -29.99 -11.10 -18.61
N ASP A 428 -29.08 -11.19 -19.59
CA ASP A 428 -27.70 -11.60 -19.33
C ASP A 428 -26.84 -10.50 -18.69
N LEU A 429 -27.14 -9.23 -18.97
CA LEU A 429 -26.40 -8.08 -18.45
C LEU A 429 -27.33 -6.87 -18.19
N PRO A 430 -28.14 -6.90 -17.12
CA PRO A 430 -29.02 -5.78 -16.77
C PRO A 430 -28.26 -4.49 -16.41
N PHE A 431 -28.77 -3.35 -16.86
CA PHE A 431 -28.29 -2.02 -16.45
C PHE A 431 -28.57 -1.70 -14.97
N CYS A 432 -27.81 -0.75 -14.43
CA CYS A 432 -28.00 -0.15 -13.11
C CYS A 432 -28.05 -1.16 -11.95
N PRO A 433 -26.99 -1.97 -11.73
CA PRO A 433 -26.98 -2.93 -10.64
C PRO A 433 -27.11 -2.24 -9.27
N THR A 434 -27.82 -2.90 -8.35
CA THR A 434 -28.12 -2.37 -7.01
C THR A 434 -27.45 -3.20 -5.93
N ARG A 435 -26.98 -2.55 -4.87
CA ARG A 435 -26.45 -3.25 -3.71
C ARG A 435 -27.62 -3.58 -2.77
N ASP A 436 -27.95 -4.86 -2.67
CA ASP A 436 -29.07 -5.32 -1.86
C ASP A 436 -28.86 -6.78 -1.39
N LYS A 437 -29.67 -7.25 -0.45
CA LYS A 437 -29.64 -8.61 0.07
C LYS A 437 -30.39 -9.53 -0.87
N PRO A 438 -29.73 -10.52 -1.49
CA PRO A 438 -30.44 -11.52 -2.26
C PRO A 438 -31.37 -12.33 -1.34
N PRO A 439 -32.50 -12.86 -1.87
CA PRO A 439 -33.44 -13.65 -1.08
C PRO A 439 -32.75 -14.78 -0.30
N GLY A 440 -33.03 -14.88 1.01
CA GLY A 440 -32.45 -15.89 1.89
C GLY A 440 -30.98 -15.67 2.27
N LYS A 441 -30.34 -14.57 1.86
CA LYS A 441 -28.96 -14.23 2.25
C LYS A 441 -28.91 -13.00 3.15
N ARG A 442 -27.85 -12.95 3.94
CA ARG A 442 -27.64 -11.98 5.03
C ARG A 442 -26.73 -10.84 4.64
N GLU A 443 -25.89 -11.10 3.65
CA GLU A 443 -24.88 -10.19 3.14
C GLU A 443 -25.40 -9.51 1.88
N ASP A 444 -25.18 -8.21 1.79
CA ASP A 444 -25.49 -7.45 0.59
C ASP A 444 -24.61 -7.94 -0.56
N LYS A 445 -25.20 -8.03 -1.75
CA LYS A 445 -24.48 -8.28 -3.00
C LYS A 445 -24.85 -7.22 -4.02
N LEU A 446 -24.00 -7.08 -5.03
CA LEU A 446 -24.34 -6.28 -6.19
C LEU A 446 -25.23 -7.14 -7.10
N LEU A 447 -26.51 -6.81 -7.16
CA LEU A 447 -27.53 -7.52 -7.90
C LEU A 447 -27.77 -6.83 -9.23
N ALA A 448 -27.66 -7.58 -10.33
CA ALA A 448 -28.14 -7.14 -11.63
C ALA A 448 -29.60 -7.56 -11.79
N THR A 449 -30.52 -6.63 -11.52
CA THR A 449 -31.97 -6.88 -11.60
C THR A 449 -32.59 -6.09 -12.74
N LEU A 450 -33.67 -6.64 -13.31
CA LEU A 450 -34.51 -5.99 -14.32
C LEU A 450 -35.64 -5.15 -13.68
N TYR A 451 -35.59 -4.90 -12.37
CA TYR A 451 -36.59 -4.10 -11.68
C TYR A 451 -36.41 -2.60 -11.96
N ASP A 452 -37.48 -1.83 -11.75
CA ASP A 452 -37.37 -0.38 -11.66
C ASP A 452 -36.38 0.01 -10.57
N LYS A 453 -35.71 1.15 -10.77
CA LYS A 453 -34.74 1.70 -9.84
C LYS A 453 -35.30 2.97 -9.25
N GLN A 454 -35.28 3.08 -7.94
CA GLN A 454 -35.76 4.25 -7.21
C GLN A 454 -34.57 4.95 -6.59
N ARG A 455 -34.50 6.28 -6.72
CA ARG A 455 -33.46 7.16 -6.15
C ARG A 455 -32.05 6.67 -6.47
N TYR A 456 -31.85 6.16 -7.68
CA TYR A 456 -30.60 5.59 -8.13
C TYR A 456 -29.59 6.71 -8.44
N VAL A 457 -28.40 6.62 -7.86
CA VAL A 457 -27.32 7.59 -8.09
C VAL A 457 -26.47 7.11 -9.26
N ILE A 458 -26.38 7.91 -10.32
CA ILE A 458 -25.73 7.53 -11.59
C ILE A 458 -25.00 8.71 -12.23
N HIS A 459 -23.85 8.42 -12.84
CA HIS A 459 -23.11 9.38 -13.66
C HIS A 459 -23.85 9.67 -14.98
N TYR A 460 -23.86 10.92 -15.45
CA TYR A 460 -24.65 11.33 -16.62
C TYR A 460 -24.37 10.48 -17.87
N ARG A 461 -23.12 10.12 -18.17
CA ARG A 461 -22.76 9.26 -19.32
C ARG A 461 -23.41 7.88 -19.24
N ASN A 462 -23.48 7.30 -18.05
CA ASN A 462 -24.10 5.98 -17.84
C ASN A 462 -25.62 6.09 -17.96
N LEU A 463 -26.21 7.19 -17.50
CA LEU A 463 -27.63 7.47 -17.67
C LEU A 463 -28.02 7.66 -19.15
N GLN A 464 -27.21 8.39 -19.91
CA GLN A 464 -27.37 8.52 -21.37
C GLN A 464 -27.27 7.16 -22.07
N GLN A 465 -26.39 6.27 -21.61
CA GLN A 465 -26.32 4.90 -22.14
C GLN A 465 -27.60 4.13 -21.83
N CYS A 466 -28.08 4.17 -20.58
CA CYS A 466 -29.30 3.49 -20.17
C CYS A 466 -30.51 3.93 -21.00
N THR A 467 -30.68 5.24 -21.19
CA THR A 467 -31.78 5.81 -22.00
C THR A 467 -31.68 5.46 -23.47
N ARG A 468 -30.47 5.48 -24.06
CA ARG A 468 -30.22 4.97 -25.42
C ARG A 468 -30.61 3.50 -25.59
N HIS A 469 -30.47 2.70 -24.53
CA HIS A 469 -30.90 1.29 -24.53
C HIS A 469 -32.35 1.07 -24.09
N GLY A 470 -33.13 2.14 -23.91
CA GLY A 470 -34.58 2.11 -23.77
C GLY A 470 -35.11 2.15 -22.33
N LEU A 471 -34.25 2.34 -21.31
CA LEU A 471 -34.70 2.65 -19.95
C LEU A 471 -35.30 4.06 -19.93
N CYS A 472 -36.37 4.25 -19.17
CA CYS A 472 -37.06 5.54 -19.09
C CYS A 472 -36.75 6.24 -17.77
N VAL A 473 -36.38 7.52 -17.81
CA VAL A 473 -36.27 8.34 -16.61
C VAL A 473 -37.67 8.84 -16.25
N THR A 474 -38.17 8.47 -15.08
CA THR A 474 -39.50 8.91 -14.62
C THR A 474 -39.42 10.14 -13.72
N LYS A 475 -38.31 10.29 -12.98
CA LYS A 475 -38.08 11.43 -12.10
C LYS A 475 -36.60 11.71 -11.88
N ILE A 476 -36.24 12.98 -11.80
CA ILE A 476 -34.92 13.45 -11.33
C ILE A 476 -35.14 14.14 -9.98
N HIS A 477 -34.45 13.66 -8.94
CA HIS A 477 -34.57 14.19 -7.58
C HIS A 477 -33.53 15.25 -7.27
N ARG A 478 -32.27 14.98 -7.65
CA ARG A 478 -31.11 15.85 -7.37
C ARG A 478 -30.06 15.71 -8.46
N VAL A 479 -29.34 16.79 -8.74
CA VAL A 479 -28.23 16.82 -9.68
C VAL A 479 -27.05 17.52 -9.04
N LEU A 480 -25.91 16.83 -8.97
CA LEU A 480 -24.63 17.37 -8.59
C LEU A 480 -23.84 17.71 -9.85
N GLN A 481 -23.51 18.98 -10.03
CA GLN A 481 -22.63 19.46 -11.09
C GLN A 481 -21.18 19.53 -10.58
N PHE A 482 -20.20 19.30 -11.48
CA PHE A 482 -18.77 19.50 -11.23
C PHE A 482 -18.00 19.83 -12.51
N ALA A 483 -16.84 20.46 -12.36
CA ALA A 483 -15.83 20.54 -13.42
C ALA A 483 -15.10 19.19 -13.55
N GLN A 484 -14.89 18.75 -14.79
CA GLN A 484 -14.21 17.50 -15.11
C GLN A 484 -13.14 17.69 -16.20
N SER A 485 -12.08 16.90 -16.12
CA SER A 485 -11.01 16.85 -17.13
C SER A 485 -10.32 15.48 -17.10
N PRO A 486 -9.63 15.06 -18.16
CA PRO A 486 -8.92 13.77 -18.18
C PRO A 486 -7.59 13.84 -17.39
N TRP A 487 -7.62 14.36 -16.16
CA TRP A 487 -6.41 14.69 -15.38
C TRP A 487 -5.55 13.48 -14.99
N LEU A 488 -6.06 12.24 -15.05
CA LEU A 488 -5.26 11.02 -14.86
C LEU A 488 -4.63 10.48 -16.15
N HIS A 489 -5.09 10.93 -17.32
CA HIS A 489 -4.71 10.37 -18.61
C HIS A 489 -3.18 10.26 -18.76
N ASP A 490 -2.48 11.36 -18.53
CA ASP A 490 -1.03 11.45 -18.73
C ASP A 490 -0.25 10.55 -17.77
N TYR A 491 -0.76 10.37 -16.54
CA TYR A 491 -0.16 9.47 -15.56
C TYR A 491 -0.34 8.00 -15.95
N ILE A 492 -1.53 7.64 -16.45
CA ILE A 492 -1.79 6.27 -16.93
C ILE A 492 -0.95 5.97 -18.18
N GLU A 493 -0.82 6.93 -19.09
CA GLU A 493 0.10 6.81 -20.24
C GLU A 493 1.55 6.65 -19.79
N LEU A 494 2.02 7.45 -18.83
CA LEU A 494 3.37 7.37 -18.30
C LEU A 494 3.66 5.96 -17.78
N ASN A 495 2.78 5.42 -16.93
CA ASN A 495 2.94 4.07 -16.39
C ASN A 495 2.84 2.99 -17.48
N THR A 496 2.03 3.22 -18.50
CA THR A 496 1.93 2.31 -19.66
C THR A 496 3.23 2.31 -20.46
N LYS A 497 3.84 3.48 -20.70
CA LYS A 497 5.15 3.63 -21.35
C LYS A 497 6.23 2.93 -20.54
N PHE A 498 6.30 3.16 -19.22
CA PHE A 498 7.24 2.46 -18.35
C PHE A 498 7.04 0.94 -18.38
N ARG A 499 5.80 0.46 -18.37
CA ARG A 499 5.49 -0.97 -18.47
C ARG A 499 5.92 -1.59 -19.80
N THR A 500 5.79 -0.86 -20.91
CA THR A 500 6.25 -1.32 -22.23
C THR A 500 7.78 -1.36 -22.32
N LEU A 501 8.47 -0.40 -21.69
CA LEU A 501 9.93 -0.32 -21.67
C LEU A 501 10.58 -1.27 -20.63
N ALA A 502 9.81 -1.74 -19.66
CA ALA A 502 10.28 -2.62 -18.60
C ALA A 502 10.83 -3.93 -19.16
N LYS A 503 12.06 -4.27 -18.75
CA LYS A 503 12.77 -5.46 -19.22
C LYS A 503 12.50 -6.68 -18.36
N ASN A 504 12.21 -6.47 -17.07
CA ASN A 504 11.92 -7.53 -16.12
C ASN A 504 10.44 -7.55 -15.72
N GLU A 505 10.00 -8.72 -15.24
CA GLU A 505 8.61 -8.97 -14.87
C GLU A 505 8.20 -8.20 -13.60
N PHE A 506 9.16 -7.89 -12.72
CA PHE A 506 8.95 -7.09 -11.53
C PHE A 506 8.45 -5.68 -11.88
N GLU A 507 9.18 -4.95 -12.72
CA GLU A 507 8.83 -3.59 -13.14
C GLU A 507 7.49 -3.56 -13.86
N LYS A 508 7.22 -4.54 -14.74
CA LYS A 508 5.92 -4.67 -15.41
C LYS A 508 4.77 -4.79 -14.42
N ASN A 509 4.94 -5.60 -13.38
CA ASN A 509 3.94 -5.80 -12.33
C ASN A 509 3.81 -4.56 -11.43
N LEU A 510 4.93 -3.88 -11.12
CA LEU A 510 4.94 -2.64 -10.37
C LEU A 510 4.09 -1.56 -11.06
N TYR A 511 4.37 -1.23 -12.33
CA TYR A 511 3.63 -0.18 -13.03
C TYR A 511 2.15 -0.50 -13.22
N LYS A 512 1.81 -1.79 -13.39
CA LYS A 512 0.42 -2.25 -13.36
C LYS A 512 -0.24 -1.98 -12.00
N LEU A 513 0.46 -2.30 -10.91
CA LEU A 513 -0.04 -2.10 -9.55
C LEU A 513 -0.19 -0.62 -9.21
N MET A 514 0.72 0.23 -9.70
CA MET A 514 0.67 1.70 -9.53
C MET A 514 -0.64 2.28 -10.06
N ASN A 515 -1.09 1.86 -11.25
CA ASN A 515 -2.37 2.28 -11.82
C ASN A 515 -3.55 1.86 -10.95
N ASN A 516 -3.60 0.58 -10.57
CA ASN A 516 -4.70 0.05 -9.75
C ASN A 516 -4.75 0.70 -8.35
N ALA A 517 -3.59 1.01 -7.77
CA ALA A 517 -3.49 1.59 -6.45
C ALA A 517 -3.99 3.05 -6.40
N VAL A 518 -3.85 3.84 -7.49
CA VAL A 518 -4.42 5.20 -7.56
C VAL A 518 -5.94 5.14 -7.50
N LEU A 519 -6.57 4.24 -8.26
CA LEU A 519 -8.02 4.06 -8.18
C LEU A 519 -8.45 3.70 -6.75
N GLY A 520 -7.78 2.72 -6.13
CA GLY A 520 -8.07 2.35 -4.75
C GLY A 520 -7.96 3.52 -3.77
N LYS A 521 -6.99 4.43 -4.00
CA LYS A 521 -6.79 5.62 -3.17
C LYS A 521 -7.89 6.67 -3.37
N THR A 522 -8.36 6.88 -4.60
CA THR A 522 -9.51 7.79 -4.87
C THR A 522 -10.81 7.36 -4.20
N MET A 523 -10.97 6.07 -3.91
CA MET A 523 -12.18 5.48 -3.33
C MET A 523 -11.98 5.07 -1.85
N GLU A 524 -10.90 5.52 -1.21
CA GLU A 524 -10.59 5.14 0.17
C GLU A 524 -11.62 5.74 1.14
N ASN A 525 -12.22 4.88 1.98
CA ASN A 525 -13.13 5.33 3.02
C ASN A 525 -12.38 5.56 4.33
N VAL A 526 -12.03 6.81 4.60
CA VAL A 526 -11.32 7.22 5.81
C VAL A 526 -12.06 6.90 7.11
N ARG A 527 -13.40 6.76 7.09
CA ARG A 527 -14.18 6.40 8.30
C ARG A 527 -13.85 5.01 8.85
N ASN A 528 -13.21 4.15 8.05
CA ASN A 528 -12.74 2.84 8.49
C ASN A 528 -11.40 2.90 9.22
N HIS A 529 -10.71 4.05 9.23
CA HIS A 529 -9.47 4.21 9.98
C HIS A 529 -9.77 4.16 11.48
N VAL A 530 -8.87 3.51 12.22
CA VAL A 530 -8.93 3.37 13.66
C VAL A 530 -7.86 4.27 14.27
N ASP A 531 -8.16 4.96 15.37
CA ASP A 531 -7.13 5.66 16.15
C ASP A 531 -6.75 4.80 17.36
N VAL A 532 -5.50 4.36 17.42
CA VAL A 532 -4.94 3.59 18.53
C VAL A 532 -3.69 4.30 19.03
N LYS A 533 -3.59 4.50 20.34
CA LYS A 533 -2.40 5.01 21.03
C LYS A 533 -1.77 3.92 21.87
N LEU A 534 -0.46 3.72 21.73
CA LEU A 534 0.33 2.86 22.61
C LEU A 534 0.97 3.71 23.69
N LEU A 535 0.77 3.33 24.94
CA LEU A 535 1.19 4.10 26.11
C LEU A 535 1.98 3.19 27.05
N THR A 536 3.11 3.70 27.53
CA THR A 536 3.98 2.99 28.49
C THR A 536 3.96 3.60 29.89
N LYS A 537 3.23 4.71 30.08
CA LYS A 537 3.11 5.43 31.35
C LYS A 537 1.65 5.59 31.73
N TRP A 538 1.36 5.42 33.02
CA TRP A 538 0.01 5.63 33.56
C TRP A 538 -0.30 7.11 33.70
N ASP A 539 0.56 7.84 34.41
CA ASP A 539 0.36 9.24 34.80
C ASP A 539 0.78 10.25 33.72
N GLY A 540 0.27 11.47 33.88
CA GLY A 540 0.64 12.65 33.11
C GLY A 540 -0.33 12.97 31.97
N ARG A 541 -0.19 14.18 31.39
CA ARG A 541 -1.09 14.72 30.36
C ARG A 541 -1.27 13.81 29.14
N TYR A 542 -0.28 12.96 28.86
CA TYR A 542 -0.28 12.01 27.75
C TYR A 542 -0.23 10.54 28.21
N GLY A 543 -0.45 10.28 29.50
CA GLY A 543 -0.49 8.94 30.08
C GLY A 543 -1.80 8.21 29.80
N ALA A 544 -1.86 6.94 30.21
CA ALA A 544 -3.03 6.08 30.05
C ALA A 544 -4.28 6.66 30.70
N GLU A 545 -4.17 7.23 31.90
CA GLU A 545 -5.28 7.85 32.62
C GLU A 545 -5.93 8.97 31.80
N ALA A 546 -5.11 9.91 31.32
CA ALA A 546 -5.58 11.05 30.54
C ALA A 546 -6.25 10.63 29.22
N MET A 547 -5.78 9.56 28.58
CA MET A 547 -6.35 9.05 27.33
C MET A 547 -7.66 8.28 27.55
N ILE A 548 -7.79 7.55 28.67
CA ILE A 548 -9.04 6.87 29.05
C ILE A 548 -10.11 7.87 29.48
N ALA A 549 -9.71 8.97 30.12
CA ALA A 549 -10.61 10.03 30.52
C ALA A 549 -11.17 10.87 29.35
N LYS A 550 -10.69 10.65 28.12
CA LYS A 550 -11.19 11.40 26.96
C LYS A 550 -12.63 11.00 26.61
N PRO A 551 -13.48 11.95 26.20
CA PRO A 551 -14.87 11.68 25.84
C PRO A 551 -15.01 10.78 24.60
N ASN A 552 -13.99 10.73 23.75
CA ASN A 552 -13.93 9.85 22.58
C ASN A 552 -13.25 8.50 22.86
N PHE A 553 -13.04 8.12 24.12
CA PHE A 553 -12.53 6.79 24.46
C PHE A 553 -13.48 5.68 23.98
N HIS A 554 -12.96 4.71 23.21
CA HIS A 554 -13.73 3.54 22.79
C HIS A 554 -13.44 2.35 23.70
N SER A 555 -12.18 1.91 23.78
CA SER A 555 -11.80 0.73 24.56
C SER A 555 -10.28 0.62 24.78
N ARG A 556 -9.87 -0.22 25.74
CA ARG A 556 -8.44 -0.48 26.06
C ARG A 556 -8.06 -1.95 25.93
N SER A 557 -6.78 -2.23 25.66
CA SER A 557 -6.16 -3.56 25.70
C SER A 557 -4.79 -3.47 26.36
N VAL A 558 -4.49 -4.37 27.29
CA VAL A 558 -3.18 -4.42 27.97
C VAL A 558 -2.32 -5.47 27.28
N PHE A 559 -1.14 -5.07 26.80
CA PHE A 559 -0.21 -5.93 26.06
C PHE A 559 0.94 -6.43 26.94
N ALA A 560 1.35 -5.64 27.92
CA ALA A 560 2.36 -5.99 28.93
C ALA A 560 2.10 -5.15 30.19
N GLU A 561 2.82 -5.45 31.27
CA GLU A 561 2.74 -4.73 32.55
C GLU A 561 2.87 -3.20 32.36
N ASN A 562 3.79 -2.78 31.48
CA ASN A 562 4.04 -1.38 31.15
C ASN A 562 3.65 -1.01 29.70
N LEU A 563 2.66 -1.67 29.10
CA LEU A 563 2.19 -1.33 27.75
C LEU A 563 0.68 -1.51 27.59
N ILE A 564 -0.01 -0.41 27.32
CA ILE A 564 -1.46 -0.37 27.08
C ILE A 564 -1.75 0.26 25.71
N ALA A 565 -2.68 -0.35 24.97
CA ALA A 565 -3.30 0.25 23.80
C ALA A 565 -4.65 0.85 24.16
N VAL A 566 -4.85 2.10 23.77
CA VAL A 566 -6.10 2.83 23.91
C VAL A 566 -6.64 3.13 22.52
N GLU A 567 -7.85 2.67 22.23
CA GLU A 567 -8.58 2.97 21.00
C GLU A 567 -9.51 4.16 21.23
N LEU A 568 -9.47 5.13 20.32
CA LEU A 568 -10.27 6.35 20.36
C LEU A 568 -11.19 6.42 19.13
N HIS A 569 -12.39 6.95 19.33
CA HIS A 569 -13.26 7.43 18.25
C HIS A 569 -12.79 8.80 17.74
N TYR A 570 -13.36 9.26 16.63
CA TYR A 570 -13.06 10.59 16.09
C TYR A 570 -13.34 11.70 17.13
N PRO A 571 -12.54 12.78 17.15
CA PRO A 571 -12.87 13.97 17.93
C PRO A 571 -14.22 14.57 17.49
N VAL A 572 -14.94 15.21 18.42
CA VAL A 572 -16.20 15.93 18.15
C VAL A 572 -15.98 17.05 17.11
N ASP A 573 -14.79 17.63 17.13
CA ASP A 573 -14.27 18.74 16.32
C ASP A 573 -13.31 18.26 15.22
N ASN A 574 -13.50 17.04 14.69
CA ASN A 574 -12.62 16.53 13.64
C ASN A 574 -12.61 17.46 12.40
N ALA A 575 -11.45 17.57 11.76
CA ALA A 575 -11.21 18.44 10.60
C ALA A 575 -12.14 18.16 9.39
N TYR A 576 -12.91 17.07 9.43
CA TYR A 576 -13.86 16.68 8.40
C TYR A 576 -15.31 17.10 8.73
N GLY A 577 -15.53 17.81 9.84
CA GLY A 577 -16.86 18.28 10.26
C GLY A 577 -17.85 17.13 10.53
N MET A 578 -17.36 15.91 10.73
CA MET A 578 -18.21 14.73 10.82
C MET A 578 -18.82 14.65 12.22
N PRO A 579 -20.16 14.69 12.37
CA PRO A 579 -20.77 14.50 13.68
C PRO A 579 -20.44 13.11 14.22
N LEU A 580 -20.34 12.96 15.54
CA LEU A 580 -20.31 11.67 16.26
C LEU A 580 -21.66 10.93 16.17
N ALA A 581 -22.31 11.00 15.01
CA ALA A 581 -23.50 10.24 14.72
C ALA A 581 -23.10 8.77 14.49
N ASN A 582 -23.29 7.98 15.55
CA ASN A 582 -23.31 6.53 15.51
C ASN A 582 -24.02 6.01 14.24
N LYS A 583 -23.31 5.28 13.38
CA LYS A 583 -23.95 4.37 12.40
C LYS A 583 -24.41 3.06 13.09
N LYS A 584 -25.19 3.20 14.16
CA LYS A 584 -25.95 2.12 14.82
C LYS A 584 -27.18 2.75 15.47
N VAL A 585 -28.35 2.59 14.87
CA VAL A 585 -29.64 3.00 15.47
C VAL A 585 -30.08 1.91 16.46
N PRO A 586 -30.21 2.19 17.77
CA PRO A 586 -30.77 1.27 18.77
C PRO A 586 -32.32 1.23 18.73
N GLY A 587 -32.89 0.06 19.04
CA GLY A 587 -34.34 -0.18 19.12
C GLY A 587 -34.79 -1.58 18.70
N LEU A 588 -33.90 -2.39 18.10
CA LEU A 588 -34.22 -3.74 17.63
C LEU A 588 -33.14 -4.72 18.08
N MET A 589 -33.55 -5.89 18.61
CA MET A 589 -32.63 -6.99 18.85
C MET A 589 -32.02 -7.45 17.51
N LYS A 590 -30.70 -7.53 17.47
CA LYS A 590 -29.98 -8.08 16.32
C LYS A 590 -30.01 -9.60 16.42
N ASP A 591 -30.68 -10.24 15.48
CA ASP A 591 -30.61 -11.68 15.32
C ASP A 591 -29.25 -12.08 14.72
N GLU A 592 -28.30 -12.52 15.56
CA GLU A 592 -27.00 -13.03 15.11
C GLU A 592 -27.14 -14.28 14.22
N ASN A 593 -28.27 -14.96 14.34
CA ASN A 593 -28.68 -16.08 13.53
C ASN A 593 -29.67 -15.68 12.44
N ASN A 594 -29.63 -14.42 11.95
CA ASN A 594 -30.51 -13.82 10.93
C ASN A 594 -31.49 -14.82 10.25
N GLY A 595 -32.61 -15.04 10.92
CA GLY A 595 -33.81 -15.76 10.47
C GLY A 595 -33.79 -17.27 10.52
N MET A 596 -32.73 -17.92 11.01
CA MET A 596 -32.61 -19.39 11.00
C MET A 596 -32.86 -19.98 12.39
N ILE A 597 -33.60 -21.08 12.44
CA ILE A 597 -33.96 -21.75 13.70
C ILE A 597 -32.70 -22.38 14.31
N MET A 598 -32.31 -21.86 15.47
CA MET A 598 -31.31 -22.49 16.33
C MET A 598 -31.93 -23.75 16.93
N THR A 599 -31.43 -24.93 16.58
CA THR A 599 -32.00 -26.20 17.05
C THR A 599 -31.37 -26.64 18.36
N GLU A 600 -30.08 -26.37 18.57
CA GLU A 600 -29.39 -26.67 19.82
C GLU A 600 -28.35 -25.59 20.16
N PHE A 601 -28.24 -25.27 21.44
CA PHE A 601 -27.24 -24.36 21.97
C PHE A 601 -26.64 -24.93 23.25
N VAL A 602 -25.31 -24.98 23.30
CA VAL A 602 -24.57 -25.35 24.51
C VAL A 602 -23.59 -24.23 24.82
N GLY A 603 -23.92 -23.45 25.83
CA GLY A 603 -23.06 -22.40 26.36
C GLY A 603 -22.47 -22.82 27.70
N LEU A 604 -21.14 -22.98 27.76
CA LEU A 604 -20.46 -23.31 29.01
C LEU A 604 -20.02 -22.04 29.75
N ARG A 605 -19.64 -20.99 29.01
CA ARG A 605 -19.28 -19.66 29.54
C ARG A 605 -19.21 -18.61 28.41
N ALA A 606 -19.03 -17.34 28.77
CA ALA A 606 -18.89 -16.25 27.81
C ALA A 606 -17.82 -16.56 26.73
N LYS A 607 -18.20 -16.44 25.45
CA LYS A 607 -17.34 -16.72 24.27
C LYS A 607 -16.81 -18.17 24.19
N MET A 608 -17.47 -19.11 24.89
CA MET A 608 -17.26 -20.54 24.80
C MET A 608 -18.61 -21.25 24.65
N TYR A 609 -19.03 -21.43 23.41
CA TYR A 609 -20.34 -21.96 23.07
C TYR A 609 -20.30 -22.70 21.74
N ALA A 610 -21.20 -23.67 21.61
CA ALA A 610 -21.50 -24.35 20.36
C ALA A 610 -22.97 -24.16 20.03
N VAL A 611 -23.26 -23.83 18.78
CA VAL A 611 -24.62 -23.58 18.29
C VAL A 611 -24.86 -24.43 17.06
N ARG A 612 -25.92 -25.22 17.09
CA ARG A 612 -26.50 -25.92 15.95
C ARG A 612 -27.66 -25.09 15.42
N VAL A 613 -27.59 -24.76 14.14
CA VAL A 613 -28.60 -23.96 13.46
C VAL A 613 -29.06 -24.76 12.27
N ASP A 614 -30.37 -24.95 12.14
CA ASP A 614 -30.94 -25.80 11.09
C ASP A 614 -30.48 -25.31 9.71
N GLY A 615 -30.00 -26.24 8.88
CA GLY A 615 -29.43 -25.93 7.57
C GLY A 615 -28.07 -25.19 7.56
N LYS A 616 -27.36 -25.05 8.69
CA LYS A 616 -25.98 -24.53 8.75
C LYS A 616 -25.02 -25.48 9.45
N LYS A 617 -23.73 -25.39 9.09
CA LYS A 617 -22.66 -26.08 9.79
C LYS A 617 -22.54 -25.53 11.23
N ASP A 618 -22.40 -26.44 12.19
CA ASP A 618 -22.28 -26.12 13.62
C ASP A 618 -21.29 -24.96 13.85
N THR A 619 -21.76 -23.92 14.52
CA THR A 619 -20.93 -22.77 14.89
C THR A 619 -20.31 -23.03 16.24
N LYS A 620 -19.00 -23.29 16.24
CA LYS A 620 -18.22 -23.62 17.44
C LYS A 620 -17.28 -22.46 17.74
N LYS A 621 -17.42 -21.88 18.93
CA LYS A 621 -16.60 -20.77 19.40
C LYS A 621 -15.99 -21.14 20.73
N ALA A 622 -14.67 -21.30 20.77
CA ALA A 622 -13.90 -21.46 22.00
C ALA A 622 -12.77 -20.43 21.98
N LYS A 623 -12.98 -19.30 22.65
CA LYS A 623 -11.96 -18.24 22.71
C LYS A 623 -10.67 -18.79 23.33
N GLY A 624 -9.55 -18.68 22.59
CA GLY A 624 -8.24 -19.18 23.00
C GLY A 624 -7.80 -20.49 22.32
N VAL A 625 -8.65 -21.10 21.49
CA VAL A 625 -8.32 -22.35 20.76
C VAL A 625 -8.27 -22.07 19.25
N LYS A 626 -7.23 -22.59 18.55
CA LYS A 626 -7.05 -22.42 17.10
C LYS A 626 -8.29 -22.90 16.34
N SER A 627 -8.71 -22.16 15.31
CA SER A 627 -9.96 -22.39 14.56
C SER A 627 -10.09 -23.80 13.98
N ASN A 628 -8.98 -24.37 13.52
CA ASN A 628 -8.96 -25.70 12.90
C ASN A 628 -9.13 -26.82 13.95
N VAL A 629 -8.68 -26.59 15.19
CA VAL A 629 -8.85 -27.51 16.32
C VAL A 629 -10.29 -27.44 16.83
N VAL A 630 -10.85 -26.23 16.95
CA VAL A 630 -12.27 -26.02 17.31
C VAL A 630 -13.22 -26.71 16.32
N ALA A 631 -12.86 -26.73 15.03
CA ALA A 631 -13.65 -27.38 14.00
C ALA A 631 -13.61 -28.93 14.08
N ARG A 632 -12.45 -29.51 14.45
CA ARG A 632 -12.22 -30.98 14.47
C ARG A 632 -12.59 -31.66 15.79
N THR A 633 -12.37 -31.04 16.94
CA THR A 633 -12.37 -31.73 18.25
C THR A 633 -13.63 -31.52 19.09
N ILE A 634 -14.39 -30.44 18.85
CA ILE A 634 -15.62 -30.16 19.59
C ILE A 634 -16.80 -30.70 18.80
N THR A 635 -17.58 -31.63 19.36
CA THR A 635 -18.82 -32.14 18.76
C THR A 635 -20.03 -31.73 19.59
N LEU A 636 -21.21 -31.71 18.95
CA LEU A 636 -22.51 -31.44 19.57
C LEU A 636 -23.29 -32.77 19.72
N GLU A 637 -22.58 -33.86 20.04
CA GLU A 637 -23.19 -35.17 20.30
C GLU A 637 -23.43 -35.32 21.80
N ARG A 638 -24.62 -35.79 22.18
CA ARG A 638 -24.93 -36.10 23.58
C ARG A 638 -24.17 -37.36 23.96
N GLY A 639 -23.31 -37.28 24.98
CA GLY A 639 -22.83 -38.48 25.66
C GLY A 639 -24.05 -39.25 26.16
N VAL A 640 -24.12 -40.53 25.81
CA VAL A 640 -25.08 -41.47 26.42
C VAL A 640 -24.64 -41.72 27.86
#